data_AF-A0A7S1ENS7-F1
#
_entry.id   AF-A0A7S1ENS7-F1
#
_cell.length_a   1.000
_cell.length_b   1.000
_cell.length_c   1.000
_cell.angle_alpha   90.00
_cell.angle_beta   90.00
_cell.angle_gamma   90.00
#
_symmetry.space_group_name_H-M   'P 1'
#
loop_
_entity.id
_entity.type
_entity.pdbx_description
1 polymer ?
#
loop_
_entity_poly.entity_id
_entity_poly.type
_entity_poly.pdbx_seq_one_letter_code
_entity_poly.pdbx_strand_id
1 'polypeptide(L)'
;MAARMAARALALLVLACALSLGEGEAPVLKSHYRIGAVHAADNSEQVVHRYNETARFLTRVAGSLFDPPITFSIVPVITPGAIMVDKQSVEEGLLDFALVPPFIGACNAVEGVMTPMAVVHSGPDDNLVRIGTTIFTSASNRDIDTVRDIRNKRIASVHHASVSDFLPAASLLASMGIHATQDNEKVTLYWDKTADLVESVLRGENDVGFLGTDFLQSYLSKDGAIPITGFKFLDAGSASERPAQPATPAEAAIGEGIPEYFFMAANSAHWKVQKAVADALLRIGASDDAAIDGGYQSFRPAPDLFHVTRLLEQFNLSKHSLTPGASACANVWDISESVSCPEKWRPKSPLSLGKIDFFSSSPFKSPSCTEKGISTCSGLYCLCSPCLPDPSTRLLAEGGEGTCAKMGTCGSMATQQAEERRYVAEFRYMESMQAPNCSWTLELQGGKVLSGKGINHPGKHASAHPASTPAGAHAPAGGAAVAPAEAGDAAEAPREGLLWNLEWPSCHMVVSTVARGRHVLEILSGGRQIEDSPLIFEVVARDCSPLGRRLVASDAGECVCDRWSVPVGSGCSPLEVMVPVVLVCGGLVLWLLVSVYVEGRVSRADRAWIVHEADVKFCPQSLLAQGSQGVVLLAEYKGTEVAVKASLGGDPSTLMSMVPEG
;
A
#
# COMPACT_ATOMS: atom_id res chain seq x y z
N MET A 1 -2.21 -53.64 -20.37
CA MET A 1 -3.22 -53.07 -19.46
C MET A 1 -2.61 -52.63 -18.14
N ALA A 2 -1.78 -53.47 -17.50
CA ALA A 2 -1.05 -53.15 -16.26
C ALA A 2 -0.22 -51.85 -16.34
N ALA A 3 0.58 -51.65 -17.38
CA ALA A 3 1.38 -50.42 -17.56
C ALA A 3 0.54 -49.13 -17.64
N ARG A 4 -0.67 -49.20 -18.23
CA ARG A 4 -1.59 -48.04 -18.29
C ARG A 4 -2.26 -47.75 -16.94
N MET A 5 -2.48 -48.77 -16.10
CA MET A 5 -2.96 -48.57 -14.74
C MET A 5 -1.87 -48.01 -13.83
N ALA A 6 -0.63 -48.50 -13.95
CA ALA A 6 0.52 -47.99 -13.21
C ALA A 6 0.82 -46.51 -13.54
N ALA A 7 0.75 -46.12 -14.82
CA ALA A 7 0.94 -44.73 -15.21
C ALA A 7 -0.16 -43.79 -14.67
N ARG A 8 -1.42 -44.24 -14.63
CA ARG A 8 -2.53 -43.47 -14.05
C ARG A 8 -2.42 -43.35 -12.53
N ALA A 9 -2.03 -44.41 -11.84
CA ALA A 9 -1.79 -44.39 -10.40
C ALA A 9 -0.65 -43.42 -10.04
N LEU A 10 0.43 -43.42 -10.83
CA LEU A 10 1.54 -42.48 -10.61
C LEU A 10 1.14 -41.03 -10.89
N ALA A 11 0.37 -40.77 -11.96
CA ALA A 11 -0.12 -39.43 -12.25
C ALA A 11 -1.03 -38.88 -11.14
N LEU A 12 -1.89 -39.73 -10.56
CA LEU A 12 -2.72 -39.37 -9.41
C LEU A 12 -1.88 -39.12 -8.15
N LEU A 13 -0.81 -39.89 -7.94
CA LEU A 13 0.10 -39.70 -6.81
C LEU A 13 0.89 -38.39 -6.92
N VAL A 14 1.37 -38.05 -8.13
CA VAL A 14 2.07 -36.78 -8.40
C VAL A 14 1.11 -35.60 -8.23
N LEU A 15 -0.14 -35.72 -8.69
CA LEU A 15 -1.16 -34.71 -8.50
C LEU A 15 -1.51 -34.52 -7.01
N ALA A 16 -1.63 -35.62 -6.26
CA ALA A 16 -1.84 -35.57 -4.81
C ALA A 16 -0.64 -34.92 -4.08
N CYS A 17 0.60 -35.23 -4.47
CA CYS A 17 1.79 -34.57 -3.94
C CYS A 17 1.82 -33.06 -4.27
N ALA A 18 1.48 -32.69 -5.50
CA ALA A 18 1.43 -31.28 -5.90
C ALA A 18 0.34 -30.51 -5.15
N LEU A 19 -0.81 -31.13 -4.91
CA LEU A 19 -1.89 -30.56 -4.09
C LEU A 19 -1.47 -30.42 -2.62
N SER A 20 -0.77 -31.40 -2.06
CA SER A 20 -0.26 -31.32 -0.67
C SER A 20 0.86 -30.28 -0.48
N LEU A 21 1.54 -29.88 -1.54
CA LEU A 21 2.56 -28.82 -1.50
C LEU A 21 1.94 -27.41 -1.69
N GLY A 22 0.67 -27.33 -2.09
CA GLY A 22 -0.04 -26.08 -2.35
C GLY A 22 -1.10 -25.71 -1.30
N GLU A 23 -1.29 -26.52 -0.26
CA GLU A 23 -2.06 -26.10 0.91
C GLU A 23 -1.24 -25.03 1.64
N GLY A 24 -1.45 -23.77 1.24
CA GLY A 24 -0.97 -22.62 2.00
C GLY A 24 -1.37 -22.84 3.46
N GLU A 25 -0.38 -22.81 4.35
CA GLU A 25 -0.61 -23.02 5.78
C GLU A 25 -1.82 -22.19 6.19
N ALA A 26 -2.85 -22.87 6.72
CA ALA A 26 -4.04 -22.18 7.20
C ALA A 26 -3.58 -21.05 8.13
N PRO A 27 -4.03 -19.80 7.92
CA PRO A 27 -3.50 -18.65 8.62
C PRO A 27 -3.52 -18.91 10.13
N VAL A 28 -2.36 -18.79 10.77
CA VAL A 28 -2.20 -19.12 12.19
C VAL A 28 -3.00 -18.12 13.02
N LEU A 29 -3.79 -18.62 13.97
CA LEU A 29 -4.52 -17.77 14.92
C LEU A 29 -3.53 -16.99 15.79
N LYS A 30 -3.51 -15.66 15.65
CA LYS A 30 -2.71 -14.75 16.48
C LYS A 30 -3.43 -14.41 17.78
N SER A 31 -2.66 -14.13 18.85
CA SER A 31 -3.20 -13.57 20.10
C SER A 31 -3.46 -12.05 20.01
N HIS A 32 -2.84 -11.38 19.05
CA HIS A 32 -2.91 -9.94 18.86
C HIS A 32 -3.04 -9.61 17.36
N TYR A 33 -3.98 -8.72 17.03
CA TYR A 33 -4.27 -8.26 15.68
C TYR A 33 -4.12 -6.74 15.58
N ARG A 34 -3.52 -6.26 14.49
CA ARG A 34 -3.24 -4.84 14.25
C ARG A 34 -4.22 -4.26 13.23
N ILE A 35 -4.83 -3.13 13.58
CA ILE A 35 -5.76 -2.38 12.73
C ILE A 35 -5.04 -1.11 12.25
N GLY A 36 -4.66 -1.08 10.98
CA GLY A 36 -4.11 0.13 10.35
C GLY A 36 -5.19 1.18 10.17
N ALA A 37 -5.09 2.33 10.82
CA ALA A 37 -6.11 3.39 10.69
C ALA A 37 -5.49 4.67 10.16
N VAL A 38 -6.22 5.34 9.27
CA VAL A 38 -5.88 6.67 8.74
C VAL A 38 -7.11 7.56 8.89
N HIS A 39 -6.89 8.83 9.21
CA HIS A 39 -7.90 9.87 9.10
C HIS A 39 -7.24 11.13 8.55
N ALA A 40 -7.78 11.67 7.46
CA ALA A 40 -7.11 12.70 6.67
C ALA A 40 -6.78 13.99 7.46
N ALA A 41 -7.54 14.29 8.52
CA ALA A 41 -7.37 15.50 9.32
C ALA A 41 -6.51 15.30 10.59
N ASP A 42 -6.11 14.08 10.90
CA ASP A 42 -5.53 13.73 12.20
C ASP A 42 -4.06 13.34 12.09
N ASN A 43 -3.26 13.73 13.09
CA ASN A 43 -1.92 13.17 13.27
C ASN A 43 -1.97 11.73 13.84
N SER A 44 -0.82 11.07 13.96
CA SER A 44 -0.76 9.68 14.45
C SER A 44 -1.35 9.48 15.86
N GLU A 45 -1.18 10.44 16.76
CA GLU A 45 -1.74 10.37 18.12
C GLU A 45 -3.26 10.55 18.11
N GLN A 46 -3.76 11.50 17.32
CA GLN A 46 -5.19 11.74 17.15
C GLN A 46 -5.90 10.55 16.52
N VAL A 47 -5.29 9.90 15.51
CA VAL A 47 -5.84 8.67 14.92
C VAL A 47 -5.92 7.54 15.94
N VAL A 48 -4.86 7.35 16.74
CA VAL A 48 -4.89 6.33 17.81
C VAL A 48 -5.98 6.67 18.82
N HIS A 49 -6.06 7.92 19.27
CA HIS A 49 -7.11 8.37 20.21
C HIS A 49 -8.51 8.11 19.66
N ARG A 50 -8.79 8.56 18.43
CA ARG A 50 -10.09 8.43 17.75
C ARG A 50 -10.56 6.99 17.65
N TYR A 51 -9.68 6.06 17.29
CA TYR A 51 -10.09 4.68 17.00
C TYR A 51 -9.76 3.69 18.13
N ASN A 52 -9.19 4.11 19.26
CA ASN A 52 -8.83 3.21 20.35
C ASN A 52 -10.05 2.48 20.92
N GLU A 53 -11.16 3.20 21.10
CA GLU A 53 -12.41 2.59 21.59
C GLU A 53 -12.99 1.59 20.59
N THR A 54 -12.75 1.78 19.29
CA THR A 54 -13.10 0.77 18.28
C THR A 54 -12.31 -0.53 18.51
N ALA A 55 -10.99 -0.44 18.73
CA ALA A 55 -10.16 -1.62 19.02
C ALA A 55 -10.51 -2.28 20.36
N ARG A 56 -10.83 -1.50 21.40
CA ARG A 56 -11.29 -2.00 22.69
C ARG A 56 -12.64 -2.71 22.57
N PHE A 57 -13.57 -2.15 21.81
CA PHE A 57 -14.85 -2.78 21.51
C PHE A 57 -14.65 -4.14 20.82
N LEU A 58 -13.83 -4.19 19.76
CA LEU A 58 -13.52 -5.44 19.06
C LEU A 58 -12.86 -6.47 19.97
N THR A 59 -11.95 -6.06 20.85
CA THR A 59 -11.32 -6.95 21.83
C THR A 59 -12.35 -7.56 22.79
N ARG A 60 -13.28 -6.74 23.30
CA ARG A 60 -14.33 -7.18 24.23
C ARG A 60 -15.36 -8.09 23.56
N VAL A 61 -15.77 -7.77 22.34
CA VAL A 61 -16.88 -8.45 21.64
C VAL A 61 -16.40 -9.61 20.76
N ALA A 62 -15.48 -9.36 19.83
CA ALA A 62 -14.96 -10.40 18.94
C ALA A 62 -13.85 -11.20 19.64
N GLY A 63 -12.96 -10.53 20.38
CA GLY A 63 -11.78 -11.15 20.96
C GLY A 63 -12.08 -12.17 22.07
N SER A 64 -13.18 -11.97 22.80
CA SER A 64 -13.66 -12.87 23.86
C SER A 64 -14.26 -14.19 23.34
N LEU A 65 -14.50 -14.33 22.03
CA LEU A 65 -15.02 -15.56 21.42
C LEU A 65 -13.95 -16.64 21.22
N PHE A 66 -12.68 -16.33 21.50
CA PHE A 66 -11.53 -17.21 21.27
C PHE A 66 -10.92 -17.68 22.59
N ASP A 67 -10.31 -18.86 22.58
CA ASP A 67 -9.58 -19.44 23.71
C ASP A 67 -8.15 -19.82 23.25
N PRO A 68 -7.09 -19.11 23.69
CA PRO A 68 -7.14 -17.95 24.58
C PRO A 68 -7.79 -16.72 23.89
N PRO A 69 -8.32 -15.75 24.68
CA PRO A 69 -8.85 -14.51 24.12
C PRO A 69 -7.82 -13.75 23.31
N ILE A 70 -8.26 -13.11 22.23
CA ILE A 70 -7.42 -12.30 21.34
C ILE A 70 -7.67 -10.80 21.55
N THR A 71 -6.72 -9.96 21.13
CA THR A 71 -6.77 -8.50 21.33
C THR A 71 -6.52 -7.74 20.03
N PHE A 72 -7.00 -6.50 19.97
CA PHE A 72 -6.82 -5.59 18.83
C PHE A 72 -6.14 -4.30 19.26
N SER A 73 -5.31 -3.72 18.39
CA SER A 73 -4.71 -2.39 18.57
C SER A 73 -4.78 -1.55 17.30
N ILE A 74 -4.80 -0.23 17.46
CA ILE A 74 -4.71 0.72 16.36
C ILE A 74 -3.25 0.99 16.03
N VAL A 75 -2.91 0.90 14.74
CA VAL A 75 -1.62 1.31 14.18
C VAL A 75 -1.88 2.49 13.24
N PRO A 76 -1.35 3.69 13.51
CA PRO A 76 -1.54 4.83 12.61
C PRO A 76 -0.75 4.62 11.30
N VAL A 77 -1.40 4.79 10.15
CA VAL A 77 -0.84 4.54 8.80
C VAL A 77 -0.77 5.81 7.94
N ILE A 78 -0.05 6.84 8.42
CA ILE A 78 -0.20 8.22 7.90
C ILE A 78 1.11 8.89 7.47
N THR A 79 2.27 8.24 7.57
CA THR A 79 3.53 8.95 7.39
C THR A 79 4.34 8.41 6.21
N PRO A 80 4.84 9.27 5.30
CA PRO A 80 5.98 8.93 4.46
C PRO A 80 7.12 8.41 5.36
N GLY A 81 7.51 7.15 5.18
CA GLY A 81 8.48 6.45 6.05
C GLY A 81 7.89 5.61 7.18
N ALA A 82 6.56 5.53 7.32
CA ALA A 82 5.85 4.64 8.24
C ALA A 82 5.09 3.51 7.50
N ILE A 83 4.41 2.66 8.26
CA ILE A 83 3.55 1.59 7.75
C ILE A 83 2.43 2.21 6.92
N MET A 84 2.33 1.81 5.65
CA MET A 84 1.24 2.21 4.75
C MET A 84 0.23 1.06 4.66
N VAL A 85 -1.02 1.36 4.27
CA VAL A 85 -1.95 0.29 3.88
C VAL A 85 -1.72 -0.04 2.41
N ASP A 86 -0.58 -0.68 2.17
CA ASP A 86 -0.15 -1.18 0.87
C ASP A 86 0.06 -2.70 0.91
N LYS A 87 0.17 -3.29 -0.29
CA LYS A 87 0.44 -4.71 -0.48
C LYS A 87 1.62 -5.21 0.36
N GLN A 88 2.72 -4.47 0.37
CA GLN A 88 3.94 -4.85 1.08
C GLN A 88 3.67 -4.98 2.59
N SER A 89 3.06 -3.98 3.21
CA SER A 89 2.82 -3.97 4.66
C SER A 89 1.86 -5.08 5.09
N VAL A 90 0.87 -5.39 4.24
CA VAL A 90 -0.08 -6.49 4.49
C VAL A 90 0.60 -7.85 4.33
N GLU A 91 1.42 -8.04 3.29
CA GLU A 91 2.16 -9.29 3.03
C GLU A 91 3.24 -9.56 4.09
N GLU A 92 3.91 -8.50 4.59
CA GLU A 92 4.82 -8.57 5.73
C GLU A 92 4.07 -8.76 7.07
N GLY A 93 2.74 -8.88 7.02
CA GLY A 93 1.89 -9.13 8.17
C GLY A 93 1.86 -7.98 9.17
N LEU A 94 2.32 -6.77 8.80
CA LEU A 94 2.36 -5.57 9.65
C LEU A 94 0.96 -5.09 10.02
N LEU A 95 -0.02 -5.39 9.18
CA LEU A 95 -1.43 -5.07 9.36
C LEU A 95 -2.28 -6.32 9.14
N ASP A 96 -3.26 -6.52 10.02
CA ASP A 96 -4.24 -7.61 9.88
C ASP A 96 -5.61 -7.10 9.42
N PHE A 97 -5.91 -5.87 9.81
CA PHE A 97 -7.12 -5.13 9.43
C PHE A 97 -6.74 -3.70 9.09
N ALA A 98 -7.61 -2.99 8.40
CA ALA A 98 -7.41 -1.57 8.14
C ALA A 98 -8.72 -0.79 8.08
N LEU A 99 -8.72 0.43 8.63
CA LEU A 99 -9.79 1.41 8.49
C LEU A 99 -9.29 2.54 7.58
N VAL A 100 -9.75 2.54 6.33
CA VAL A 100 -9.14 3.34 5.25
C VAL A 100 -10.18 4.04 4.38
N PRO A 101 -9.84 5.18 3.76
CA PRO A 101 -10.71 5.84 2.80
C PRO A 101 -10.98 4.95 1.57
N PRO A 102 -12.07 5.22 0.84
CA PRO A 102 -12.50 4.41 -0.30
C PRO A 102 -11.46 4.07 -1.35
N PHE A 103 -10.59 5.03 -1.71
CA PHE A 103 -9.59 4.79 -2.76
C PHE A 103 -8.55 3.75 -2.32
N ILE A 104 -8.09 3.80 -1.07
CA ILE A 104 -7.15 2.83 -0.50
C ILE A 104 -7.83 1.47 -0.39
N GLY A 105 -9.08 1.44 0.09
CA GLY A 105 -9.87 0.20 0.19
C GLY A 105 -10.06 -0.47 -1.18
N ALA A 106 -10.44 0.31 -2.19
CA ALA A 106 -10.61 -0.17 -3.56
C ALA A 106 -9.30 -0.70 -4.16
N CYS A 107 -8.19 -0.01 -3.95
CA CYS A 107 -6.89 -0.47 -4.42
C CYS A 107 -6.46 -1.79 -3.77
N ASN A 108 -6.54 -1.89 -2.45
CA ASN A 108 -6.18 -3.13 -1.74
C ASN A 108 -7.09 -4.31 -2.11
N ALA A 109 -8.37 -4.04 -2.43
CA ALA A 109 -9.29 -5.06 -2.94
C ALA A 109 -8.92 -5.51 -4.35
N VAL A 110 -8.62 -4.59 -5.27
CA VAL A 110 -8.20 -4.89 -6.65
C VAL A 110 -6.89 -5.66 -6.68
N GLU A 111 -5.96 -5.32 -5.80
CA GLU A 111 -4.67 -6.03 -5.64
C GLU A 111 -4.80 -7.40 -4.96
N GLY A 112 -5.97 -7.72 -4.42
CA GLY A 112 -6.24 -9.01 -3.78
C GLY A 112 -5.48 -9.21 -2.47
N VAL A 113 -5.14 -8.13 -1.75
CA VAL A 113 -4.39 -8.18 -0.48
C VAL A 113 -5.31 -8.05 0.74
N MET A 114 -6.39 -7.28 0.60
CA MET A 114 -7.40 -7.12 1.65
C MET A 114 -8.82 -7.19 1.07
N THR A 115 -9.77 -7.64 1.89
CA THR A 115 -11.18 -7.75 1.54
C THR A 115 -12.01 -6.76 2.37
N PRO A 116 -12.91 -5.96 1.75
CA PRO A 116 -13.79 -5.07 2.50
C PRO A 116 -14.81 -5.87 3.31
N MET A 117 -14.98 -5.50 4.58
CA MET A 117 -15.89 -6.18 5.50
C MET A 117 -17.09 -5.32 5.84
N ALA A 118 -16.82 -4.05 6.15
CA ALA A 118 -17.82 -3.09 6.53
C ALA A 118 -17.43 -1.68 6.04
N VAL A 119 -18.41 -0.79 6.03
CA VAL A 119 -18.22 0.64 5.75
C VAL A 119 -18.74 1.45 6.93
N VAL A 120 -18.03 2.53 7.25
CA VAL A 120 -18.44 3.51 8.25
C VAL A 120 -19.72 4.22 7.78
N HIS A 121 -20.60 4.52 8.72
CA HIS A 121 -21.78 5.34 8.50
C HIS A 121 -21.79 6.48 9.51
N SER A 122 -21.60 7.71 9.05
CA SER A 122 -21.50 8.89 9.91
C SER A 122 -22.76 9.78 9.87
N GLY A 123 -23.61 9.63 8.86
CA GLY A 123 -24.82 10.43 8.67
C GLY A 123 -26.01 10.02 9.56
N PRO A 124 -26.89 10.96 9.97
CA PRO A 124 -28.08 10.68 10.79
C PRO A 124 -29.21 9.97 10.03
N ASP A 125 -29.19 10.03 8.70
CA ASP A 125 -30.17 9.39 7.84
C ASP A 125 -29.66 8.01 7.39
N ASP A 126 -30.49 6.97 7.57
CA ASP A 126 -30.25 5.58 7.17
C ASP A 126 -29.83 5.41 5.68
N ASN A 127 -30.06 6.44 4.85
CA ASN A 127 -29.79 6.43 3.40
C ASN A 127 -28.43 7.02 3.00
N LEU A 128 -27.71 7.71 3.89
CA LEU A 128 -26.43 8.36 3.58
C LEU A 128 -25.24 7.47 3.93
N VAL A 129 -25.12 6.33 3.24
CA VAL A 129 -23.85 5.57 3.17
C VAL A 129 -22.97 6.12 2.03
N ARG A 130 -23.22 7.35 1.59
CA ARG A 130 -22.77 7.87 0.30
C ARG A 130 -22.34 9.34 0.44
N ILE A 131 -21.02 9.57 0.42
CA ILE A 131 -20.38 10.88 0.27
C ILE A 131 -20.45 11.26 -1.20
N GLY A 132 -21.15 12.34 -1.52
CA GLY A 132 -21.09 12.89 -2.86
C GLY A 132 -19.99 13.93 -2.99
N THR A 133 -19.70 14.33 -4.22
CA THR A 133 -18.76 15.43 -4.49
C THR A 133 -19.53 16.71 -4.73
N THR A 134 -19.06 17.83 -4.22
CA THR A 134 -19.56 19.16 -4.56
C THR A 134 -18.58 19.86 -5.49
N ILE A 135 -19.12 20.55 -6.50
CA ILE A 135 -18.38 21.53 -7.29
C ILE A 135 -18.95 22.89 -6.91
N PHE A 136 -18.09 23.77 -6.38
CA PHE A 136 -18.54 25.08 -5.90
C PHE A 136 -17.60 26.20 -6.33
N THR A 137 -18.15 27.40 -6.40
CA THR A 137 -17.41 28.66 -6.52
C THR A 137 -17.93 29.66 -5.49
N SER A 138 -17.24 30.78 -5.33
CA SER A 138 -17.75 31.88 -4.52
C SER A 138 -19.06 32.41 -5.11
N ALA A 139 -20.05 32.72 -4.25
CA ALA A 139 -21.31 33.32 -4.70
C ALA A 139 -21.11 34.68 -5.39
N SER A 140 -19.99 35.36 -5.14
CA SER A 140 -19.63 36.62 -5.82
C SER A 140 -19.00 36.41 -7.19
N ASN A 141 -18.59 35.19 -7.56
CA ASN A 141 -17.97 34.89 -8.83
C ASN A 141 -19.02 34.89 -9.95
N ARG A 142 -18.90 35.82 -10.89
CA ARG A 142 -19.82 35.98 -12.03
C ARG A 142 -19.33 35.31 -13.32
N ASP A 143 -18.11 34.78 -13.32
CA ASP A 143 -17.48 34.23 -14.52
C ASP A 143 -17.76 32.73 -14.70
N ILE A 144 -18.40 32.10 -13.70
CA ILE A 144 -18.65 30.66 -13.67
C ILE A 144 -20.07 30.42 -13.19
N ASP A 145 -20.99 30.09 -14.08
CA ASP A 145 -22.39 29.77 -13.72
C ASP A 145 -22.72 28.29 -13.92
N THR A 146 -21.95 27.60 -14.75
CA THR A 146 -22.14 26.20 -15.11
C THR A 146 -20.83 25.43 -15.02
N VAL A 147 -20.94 24.09 -14.99
CA VAL A 147 -19.77 23.20 -15.04
C VAL A 147 -18.94 23.41 -16.32
N ARG A 148 -19.54 23.90 -17.41
CA ARG A 148 -18.81 24.19 -18.66
C ARG A 148 -17.87 25.38 -18.54
N ASP A 149 -18.20 26.34 -17.67
CA ASP A 149 -17.41 27.56 -17.46
C ASP A 149 -16.12 27.30 -16.66
N ILE A 150 -15.94 26.07 -16.17
CA ILE A 150 -14.74 25.64 -15.45
C ILE A 150 -13.52 25.62 -16.38
N ARG A 151 -13.70 25.50 -17.71
CA ARG A 151 -12.57 25.49 -18.66
C ARG A 151 -11.71 26.74 -18.50
N ASN A 152 -10.39 26.57 -18.49
CA ASN A 152 -9.39 27.62 -18.27
C ASN A 152 -9.47 28.30 -16.90
N LYS A 153 -10.00 27.61 -15.87
CA LYS A 153 -10.07 28.14 -14.50
C LYS A 153 -9.02 27.51 -13.59
N ARG A 154 -8.84 28.09 -12.40
CA ARG A 154 -8.01 27.56 -11.32
C ARG A 154 -8.87 26.69 -10.40
N ILE A 155 -8.51 25.41 -10.30
CA ILE A 155 -9.25 24.41 -9.52
C ILE A 155 -8.52 24.17 -8.19
N ALA A 156 -9.27 24.11 -7.10
CA ALA A 156 -8.80 23.64 -5.80
C ALA A 156 -9.41 22.26 -5.50
N SER A 157 -8.60 21.32 -5.02
CA SER A 157 -9.05 20.00 -4.57
C SER A 157 -8.17 19.48 -3.43
N VAL A 158 -8.65 18.49 -2.69
CA VAL A 158 -7.87 17.82 -1.63
C VAL A 158 -6.74 17.02 -2.26
N HIS A 159 -7.08 16.06 -3.12
CA HIS A 159 -6.11 15.15 -3.70
C HIS A 159 -6.55 14.68 -5.08
N HIS A 160 -5.61 14.55 -6.02
CA HIS A 160 -5.89 14.16 -7.39
C HIS A 160 -6.47 12.73 -7.52
N ALA A 161 -6.15 11.84 -6.60
CA ALA A 161 -6.72 10.49 -6.53
C ALA A 161 -7.89 10.37 -5.54
N SER A 162 -8.35 11.49 -4.97
CA SER A 162 -9.50 11.45 -4.07
C SER A 162 -10.74 11.07 -4.86
N VAL A 163 -11.32 9.93 -4.47
CA VAL A 163 -12.57 9.46 -5.05
C VAL A 163 -13.76 10.24 -4.50
N SER A 164 -13.69 10.88 -3.34
CA SER A 164 -14.77 11.73 -2.81
C SER A 164 -14.71 13.18 -3.29
N ASP A 165 -13.54 13.65 -3.75
CA ASP A 165 -13.33 15.05 -4.13
C ASP A 165 -13.04 15.19 -5.64
N PHE A 166 -11.86 14.76 -6.10
CA PHE A 166 -11.36 15.13 -7.42
C PHE A 166 -11.94 14.25 -8.54
N LEU A 167 -11.94 12.93 -8.37
CA LEU A 167 -12.25 12.01 -9.47
C LEU A 167 -13.69 12.10 -9.96
N PRO A 168 -14.73 12.27 -9.11
CA PRO A 168 -16.09 12.42 -9.61
C PRO A 168 -16.29 13.74 -10.36
N ALA A 169 -15.73 14.85 -9.86
CA ALA A 169 -15.76 16.14 -10.54
C ALA A 169 -14.98 16.10 -11.86
N ALA A 170 -13.81 15.47 -11.87
CA ALA A 170 -13.02 15.27 -13.09
C ALA A 170 -13.75 14.35 -14.09
N SER A 171 -14.47 13.33 -13.61
CA SER A 171 -15.25 12.42 -14.46
C SER A 171 -16.41 13.16 -15.13
N LEU A 172 -17.11 14.02 -14.36
CA LEU A 172 -18.15 14.90 -14.89
C LEU A 172 -17.59 15.85 -15.96
N LEU A 173 -16.46 16.51 -15.70
CA LEU A 173 -15.79 17.37 -16.68
C LEU A 173 -15.40 16.60 -17.95
N ALA A 174 -14.82 15.40 -17.79
CA ALA A 174 -14.41 14.56 -18.90
C ALA A 174 -15.61 14.15 -19.78
N SER A 175 -16.77 13.90 -19.18
CA SER A 175 -18.02 13.61 -19.93
C SER A 175 -18.48 14.78 -20.81
N MET A 176 -18.01 16.00 -20.53
CA MET A 176 -18.25 17.22 -21.33
C MET A 176 -17.07 17.58 -22.24
N GLY A 177 -16.07 16.71 -22.36
CA GLY A 177 -14.86 16.98 -23.13
C GLY A 177 -13.95 18.03 -22.49
N ILE A 178 -13.99 18.20 -21.17
CA ILE A 178 -13.10 19.08 -20.40
C ILE A 178 -12.13 18.20 -19.58
N HIS A 179 -10.84 18.29 -19.83
CA HIS A 179 -9.82 17.62 -19.04
C HIS A 179 -9.43 18.46 -17.82
N ALA A 180 -9.81 18.01 -16.62
CA ALA A 180 -9.62 18.75 -15.36
C ALA A 180 -8.19 19.29 -15.16
N THR A 181 -7.16 18.53 -15.56
CA THR A 181 -5.75 18.90 -15.40
C THR A 181 -5.11 19.57 -16.62
N GLN A 182 -5.68 19.43 -17.82
CA GLN A 182 -5.05 19.87 -19.07
C GLN A 182 -5.71 21.12 -19.67
N ASP A 183 -7.02 21.24 -19.51
CA ASP A 183 -7.82 22.33 -20.09
C ASP A 183 -7.99 23.51 -19.14
N ASN A 184 -7.34 23.47 -17.98
CA ASN A 184 -7.48 24.43 -16.89
C ASN A 184 -6.14 25.05 -16.56
N GLU A 185 -6.16 26.31 -16.10
CA GLU A 185 -4.95 27.09 -15.84
C GLU A 185 -4.09 26.41 -14.79
N LYS A 186 -4.73 25.88 -13.74
CA LYS A 186 -4.05 25.32 -12.57
C LYS A 186 -4.97 24.38 -11.80
N VAL A 187 -4.38 23.34 -11.21
CA VAL A 187 -4.99 22.54 -10.14
C VAL A 187 -4.13 22.66 -8.89
N THR A 188 -4.70 23.19 -7.80
CA THR A 188 -4.07 23.31 -6.49
C THR A 188 -4.57 22.19 -5.59
N LEU A 189 -3.64 21.38 -5.06
CA LEU A 189 -3.96 20.29 -4.14
C LEU A 189 -3.66 20.71 -2.69
N TYR A 190 -4.67 20.63 -1.83
CA TYR A 190 -4.62 21.08 -0.43
C TYR A 190 -4.39 19.95 0.58
N TRP A 191 -4.44 18.69 0.14
CA TRP A 191 -4.24 17.50 0.97
C TRP A 191 -5.16 17.51 2.21
N ASP A 192 -4.62 17.65 3.40
CA ASP A 192 -5.35 17.67 4.67
C ASP A 192 -5.98 19.03 5.01
N LYS A 193 -5.66 20.09 4.27
CA LYS A 193 -6.08 21.47 4.55
C LYS A 193 -7.38 21.84 3.86
N THR A 194 -8.45 21.11 4.18
CA THR A 194 -9.79 21.33 3.60
C THR A 194 -10.35 22.74 3.88
N ALA A 195 -10.05 23.33 5.04
CA ALA A 195 -10.44 24.71 5.34
C ALA A 195 -9.73 25.72 4.42
N ASP A 196 -8.43 25.57 4.23
CA ASP A 196 -7.63 26.43 3.35
C ASP A 196 -8.10 26.33 1.89
N LEU A 197 -8.50 25.12 1.45
CA LEU A 197 -9.12 24.90 0.15
C LEU A 197 -10.37 25.76 -0.01
N VAL A 198 -11.31 25.65 0.93
CA VAL A 198 -12.58 26.40 0.90
C VAL A 198 -12.31 27.91 0.90
N GLU A 199 -11.44 28.37 1.79
CA GLU A 199 -11.06 29.78 1.88
C GLU A 199 -10.41 30.31 0.60
N SER A 200 -9.58 29.51 -0.05
CA SER A 200 -8.92 29.90 -1.31
C SER A 200 -9.93 30.16 -2.42
N VAL A 201 -11.03 29.40 -2.47
CA VAL A 201 -12.11 29.60 -3.44
C VAL A 201 -12.90 30.86 -3.11
N LEU A 202 -13.21 31.07 -1.83
CA LEU A 202 -13.97 32.24 -1.36
C LEU A 202 -13.19 33.55 -1.53
N ARG A 203 -11.86 33.51 -1.39
CA ARG A 203 -10.95 34.64 -1.65
C ARG A 203 -10.65 34.87 -3.13
N GLY A 204 -11.08 33.97 -4.02
CA GLY A 204 -10.77 34.05 -5.45
C GLY A 204 -9.31 33.75 -5.79
N GLU A 205 -8.57 33.05 -4.91
CA GLU A 205 -7.25 32.51 -5.19
C GLU A 205 -7.32 31.27 -6.09
N ASN A 206 -8.39 30.49 -5.93
CA ASN A 206 -8.86 29.51 -6.90
C ASN A 206 -10.29 29.88 -7.30
N ASP A 207 -10.67 29.54 -8.53
CA ASP A 207 -11.97 29.93 -9.07
C ASP A 207 -13.06 28.91 -8.72
N VAL A 208 -12.68 27.64 -8.57
CA VAL A 208 -13.59 26.50 -8.34
C VAL A 208 -12.98 25.54 -7.33
N GLY A 209 -13.79 25.02 -6.41
CA GLY A 209 -13.42 23.97 -5.46
C GLY A 209 -14.13 22.66 -5.77
N PHE A 210 -13.39 21.54 -5.69
CA PHE A 210 -13.92 20.18 -5.65
C PHE A 210 -13.73 19.62 -4.24
N LEU A 211 -14.82 19.27 -3.58
CA LEU A 211 -14.78 18.79 -2.20
C LEU A 211 -15.96 17.86 -1.89
N GLY A 212 -15.71 16.80 -1.14
CA GLY A 212 -16.71 15.89 -0.60
C GLY A 212 -17.74 16.62 0.26
N THR A 213 -18.98 16.16 0.21
CA THR A 213 -20.09 16.73 0.96
C THR A 213 -19.86 16.71 2.46
N ASP A 214 -19.19 15.67 2.96
CA ASP A 214 -18.83 15.47 4.36
C ASP A 214 -17.84 16.53 4.86
N PHE A 215 -16.79 16.80 4.09
CA PHE A 215 -15.81 17.84 4.43
C PHE A 215 -16.41 19.24 4.36
N LEU A 216 -17.21 19.52 3.33
CA LEU A 216 -17.86 20.82 3.22
C LEU A 216 -18.89 21.04 4.33
N GLN A 217 -19.68 20.01 4.67
CA GLN A 217 -20.60 20.06 5.80
C GLN A 217 -19.87 20.30 7.12
N SER A 218 -18.77 19.58 7.35
CA SER A 218 -17.91 19.77 8.53
C SER A 218 -17.35 21.20 8.61
N TYR A 219 -16.94 21.78 7.48
CA TYR A 219 -16.52 23.19 7.43
C TYR A 219 -17.66 24.14 7.80
N LEU A 220 -18.85 23.97 7.22
CA LEU A 220 -20.02 24.82 7.46
C LEU A 220 -20.55 24.74 8.91
N SER A 221 -20.31 23.64 9.59
CA SER A 221 -20.72 23.43 10.99
C SER A 221 -19.78 24.08 12.02
N LYS A 222 -18.65 24.67 11.60
CA LYS A 222 -17.72 25.36 12.51
C LYS A 222 -18.27 26.74 12.89
N ASP A 223 -18.04 27.13 14.15
CA ASP A 223 -18.35 28.49 14.61
C ASP A 223 -17.62 29.54 13.76
N GLY A 224 -18.35 30.52 13.26
CA GLY A 224 -17.81 31.57 12.39
C GLY A 224 -17.56 31.14 10.94
N ALA A 225 -17.97 29.94 10.54
CA ALA A 225 -17.93 29.53 9.14
C ALA A 225 -18.80 30.43 8.26
N ILE A 226 -18.37 30.62 7.02
CA ILE A 226 -19.14 31.35 6.02
C ILE A 226 -20.43 30.57 5.75
N PRO A 227 -21.62 31.21 5.79
CA PRO A 227 -22.87 30.53 5.55
C PRO A 227 -22.90 29.93 4.15
N ILE A 228 -23.72 28.90 3.94
CA ILE A 228 -23.85 28.22 2.64
C ILE A 228 -24.21 29.18 1.49
N THR A 229 -24.84 30.32 1.80
CA THR A 229 -25.17 31.40 0.85
C THR A 229 -23.94 32.11 0.26
N GLY A 230 -22.77 31.97 0.89
CA GLY A 230 -21.48 32.41 0.33
C GLY A 230 -20.97 31.54 -0.83
N PHE A 231 -21.65 30.43 -1.11
CA PHE A 231 -21.26 29.46 -2.13
C PHE A 231 -22.29 29.43 -3.27
N LYS A 232 -21.77 29.28 -4.48
CA LYS A 232 -22.55 28.90 -5.66
C LYS A 232 -22.14 27.50 -6.10
N PHE A 233 -23.06 26.55 -6.00
CA PHE A 233 -22.84 25.16 -6.40
C PHE A 233 -23.17 24.98 -7.87
N LEU A 234 -22.31 24.27 -8.59
CA LEU A 234 -22.42 24.06 -10.03
C LEU A 234 -23.05 22.68 -10.29
N ASP A 235 -24.20 22.66 -10.96
CA ASP A 235 -24.88 21.41 -11.32
C ASP A 235 -24.36 20.84 -12.65
N ALA A 236 -24.34 19.51 -12.74
CA ALA A 236 -24.00 18.72 -13.92
C ALA A 236 -24.98 18.90 -15.10
N GLY A 237 -26.15 19.49 -14.84
CA GLY A 237 -27.16 19.79 -15.85
C GLY A 237 -27.99 18.56 -16.23
N SER A 238 -29.11 18.37 -15.53
CA SER A 238 -30.31 17.73 -16.12
C SER A 238 -31.59 17.90 -15.28
N ALA A 239 -31.53 18.33 -14.02
CA ALA A 239 -32.73 18.44 -13.21
C ALA A 239 -33.39 19.82 -13.36
N SER A 240 -34.40 19.95 -14.22
CA SER A 240 -35.32 21.10 -14.19
C SER A 240 -36.13 21.19 -12.87
N GLU A 241 -35.86 20.31 -11.91
CA GLU A 241 -36.52 20.18 -10.61
C GLU A 241 -35.59 20.50 -9.42
N ARG A 242 -34.28 20.72 -9.63
CA ARG A 242 -33.40 21.11 -8.51
C ARG A 242 -33.63 22.58 -8.13
N PRO A 243 -33.65 22.92 -6.82
CA PRO A 243 -33.64 24.30 -6.38
C PRO A 243 -32.46 25.04 -6.99
N ALA A 244 -32.64 26.32 -7.36
CA ALA A 244 -31.59 27.14 -7.94
C ALA A 244 -30.35 27.28 -7.01
N GLN A 245 -30.53 27.05 -5.70
CA GLN A 245 -29.44 26.98 -4.74
C GLN A 245 -29.76 25.90 -3.69
N PRO A 246 -28.88 24.91 -3.48
CA PRO A 246 -29.09 23.86 -2.50
C PRO A 246 -29.00 24.41 -1.08
N ALA A 247 -29.84 23.90 -0.17
CA ALA A 247 -29.85 24.28 1.23
C ALA A 247 -28.77 23.55 2.05
N THR A 248 -28.26 22.43 1.53
CA THR A 248 -27.21 21.63 2.15
C THR A 248 -26.17 21.17 1.11
N PRO A 249 -24.92 20.88 1.52
CA PRO A 249 -23.93 20.25 0.64
C PRO A 249 -24.42 18.94 0.02
N ALA A 250 -25.19 18.14 0.77
CA ALA A 250 -25.74 16.87 0.30
C ALA A 250 -26.69 17.06 -0.90
N GLU A 251 -27.52 18.11 -0.89
CA GLU A 251 -28.37 18.46 -2.04
C GLU A 251 -27.57 18.93 -3.26
N ALA A 252 -26.39 19.53 -3.01
CA ALA A 252 -25.47 20.03 -4.02
C ALA A 252 -24.60 18.93 -4.66
N ALA A 253 -24.69 17.70 -4.16
CA ALA A 253 -23.80 16.64 -4.56
C ALA A 253 -24.00 16.20 -6.01
N ILE A 254 -22.89 16.00 -6.72
CA ILE A 254 -22.83 15.43 -8.06
C ILE A 254 -22.52 13.94 -8.01
N GLY A 255 -23.01 13.24 -9.02
CA GLY A 255 -22.75 11.82 -9.22
C GLY A 255 -23.48 10.91 -8.23
N GLU A 256 -23.18 9.62 -8.36
CA GLU A 256 -23.57 8.65 -7.35
C GLU A 256 -22.64 8.80 -6.15
N GLY A 257 -23.19 8.99 -4.96
CA GLY A 257 -22.32 9.12 -3.79
C GLY A 257 -21.56 7.80 -3.50
N ILE A 258 -20.40 7.97 -2.90
CA ILE A 258 -19.35 6.98 -2.72
C ILE A 258 -19.33 6.56 -1.24
N PRO A 259 -19.07 5.28 -0.93
CA PRO A 259 -18.92 4.83 0.45
C PRO A 259 -17.98 5.72 1.27
N GLU A 260 -18.16 5.77 2.60
CA GLU A 260 -17.18 6.40 3.49
C GLU A 260 -15.96 5.47 3.70
N TYR A 261 -15.38 5.44 4.91
CA TYR A 261 -14.21 4.62 5.19
C TYR A 261 -14.57 3.13 5.23
N PHE A 262 -13.73 2.29 4.63
CA PHE A 262 -13.84 0.85 4.69
C PHE A 262 -13.08 0.28 5.87
N PHE A 263 -13.71 -0.65 6.57
CA PHE A 263 -13.03 -1.60 7.42
C PHE A 263 -12.69 -2.86 6.59
N MET A 264 -11.41 -3.10 6.39
CA MET A 264 -10.83 -4.15 5.54
C MET A 264 -10.16 -5.23 6.40
N ALA A 265 -10.16 -6.48 5.94
CA ALA A 265 -9.34 -7.56 6.49
C ALA A 265 -8.25 -7.98 5.51
N ALA A 266 -7.03 -8.17 6.01
CA ALA A 266 -5.98 -8.85 5.25
C ALA A 266 -6.39 -10.28 4.93
N ASN A 267 -6.07 -10.75 3.72
CA ASN A 267 -6.36 -12.14 3.33
C ASN A 267 -5.57 -13.16 4.16
N SER A 268 -4.48 -12.73 4.82
CA SER A 268 -3.70 -13.49 5.78
C SER A 268 -4.32 -13.57 7.19
N ALA A 269 -5.32 -12.75 7.51
CA ALA A 269 -6.00 -12.81 8.80
C ALA A 269 -6.85 -14.09 8.90
N HIS A 270 -6.85 -14.75 10.06
CA HIS A 270 -7.61 -15.99 10.25
C HIS A 270 -9.12 -15.77 9.99
N TRP A 271 -9.73 -16.54 9.09
CA TRP A 271 -11.12 -16.32 8.64
C TRP A 271 -12.17 -16.27 9.76
N LYS A 272 -12.02 -17.11 10.82
CA LYS A 272 -12.87 -17.03 12.02
C LYS A 272 -12.80 -15.67 12.71
N VAL A 273 -11.62 -15.06 12.76
CA VAL A 273 -11.42 -13.71 13.33
C VAL A 273 -12.03 -12.66 12.41
N GLN A 274 -11.85 -12.77 11.10
CA GLN A 274 -12.53 -11.89 10.14
C GLN A 274 -14.05 -11.93 10.35
N LYS A 275 -14.65 -13.12 10.41
CA LYS A 275 -16.09 -13.26 10.67
C LYS A 275 -16.51 -12.61 12.00
N ALA A 276 -15.79 -12.91 13.09
CA ALA A 276 -16.09 -12.35 14.41
C ALA A 276 -15.99 -10.81 14.43
N VAL A 277 -15.00 -10.25 13.73
CA VAL A 277 -14.83 -8.79 13.59
C VAL A 277 -15.96 -8.18 12.77
N ALA A 278 -16.35 -8.78 11.64
CA ALA A 278 -17.50 -8.30 10.85
C ALA A 278 -18.78 -8.28 11.70
N ASP A 279 -19.07 -9.39 12.40
CA ASP A 279 -20.24 -9.51 13.27
C ASP A 279 -20.21 -8.49 14.43
N ALA A 280 -19.02 -8.16 14.95
CA ALA A 280 -18.85 -7.17 16.00
C ALA A 280 -19.02 -5.73 15.49
N LEU A 281 -18.44 -5.38 14.34
CA LEU A 281 -18.56 -4.04 13.75
C LEU A 281 -20.03 -3.67 13.51
N LEU A 282 -20.81 -4.61 12.95
CA LEU A 282 -22.24 -4.42 12.68
C LEU A 282 -23.11 -4.29 13.94
N ARG A 283 -22.55 -4.50 15.14
CA ARG A 283 -23.23 -4.29 16.43
C ARG A 283 -22.92 -2.94 17.05
N ILE A 284 -21.92 -2.20 16.56
CA ILE A 284 -21.60 -0.88 17.07
C ILE A 284 -22.75 0.08 16.72
N GLY A 285 -23.38 0.65 17.74
CA GLY A 285 -24.41 1.67 17.63
C GLY A 285 -23.90 3.06 18.03
N ALA A 286 -24.68 4.09 17.70
CA ALA A 286 -24.28 5.49 17.86
C ALA A 286 -24.00 5.91 19.31
N SER A 287 -24.49 5.16 20.29
CA SER A 287 -24.28 5.40 21.72
C SER A 287 -23.05 4.68 22.29
N ASP A 288 -22.38 3.82 21.52
CA ASP A 288 -21.18 3.14 21.99
C ASP A 288 -19.98 4.09 21.98
N ASP A 289 -19.09 3.96 22.98
CA ASP A 289 -17.87 4.76 23.08
C ASP A 289 -17.03 4.72 21.79
N ALA A 290 -17.02 3.56 21.11
CA ALA A 290 -16.36 3.37 19.82
C ALA A 290 -16.89 4.32 18.73
N ALA A 291 -18.21 4.50 18.67
CA ALA A 291 -18.88 5.37 17.71
C ALA A 291 -18.67 6.85 18.05
N ILE A 292 -18.82 7.20 19.34
CA ILE A 292 -18.65 8.56 19.85
C ILE A 292 -17.21 9.05 19.61
N ASP A 293 -16.21 8.31 20.05
CA ASP A 293 -14.80 8.69 19.90
C ASP A 293 -14.34 8.61 18.45
N GLY A 294 -14.88 7.63 17.71
CA GLY A 294 -14.59 7.42 16.30
C GLY A 294 -15.17 8.50 15.38
N GLY A 295 -16.17 9.25 15.86
CA GLY A 295 -16.90 10.24 15.07
C GLY A 295 -17.80 9.61 14.00
N TYR A 296 -18.37 8.44 14.28
CA TYR A 296 -19.30 7.74 13.37
C TYR A 296 -20.52 7.23 14.14
N GLN A 297 -21.55 6.76 13.44
CA GLN A 297 -22.78 6.26 14.09
C GLN A 297 -22.85 4.74 14.14
N SER A 298 -22.40 4.07 13.08
CA SER A 298 -22.41 2.61 13.00
C SER A 298 -21.52 2.12 11.87
N PHE A 299 -21.44 0.79 11.73
CA PHE A 299 -20.93 0.15 10.52
C PHE A 299 -22.05 -0.54 9.76
N ARG A 300 -21.93 -0.56 8.43
CA ARG A 300 -22.82 -1.29 7.52
C ARG A 300 -22.03 -2.34 6.75
N PRO A 301 -22.69 -3.39 6.21
CA PRO A 301 -22.03 -4.30 5.28
C PRO A 301 -21.40 -3.52 4.13
N ALA A 302 -20.17 -3.88 3.75
CA ALA A 302 -19.48 -3.18 2.68
C ALA A 302 -20.27 -3.27 1.35
N PRO A 303 -20.52 -2.13 0.68
CA PRO A 303 -21.13 -2.15 -0.65
C PRO A 303 -20.14 -2.67 -1.70
N ASP A 304 -20.64 -2.89 -2.91
CA ASP A 304 -19.77 -3.19 -4.06
C ASP A 304 -18.83 -2.00 -4.34
N LEU A 305 -17.55 -2.32 -4.55
CA LEU A 305 -16.49 -1.37 -4.89
C LEU A 305 -16.50 -0.96 -6.36
N PHE A 306 -17.34 -1.56 -7.20
CA PHE A 306 -17.38 -1.36 -8.65
C PHE A 306 -17.37 0.12 -9.10
N HIS A 307 -18.11 0.99 -8.41
CA HIS A 307 -18.14 2.42 -8.76
C HIS A 307 -16.79 3.10 -8.50
N VAL A 308 -16.14 2.73 -7.39
CA VAL A 308 -14.83 3.28 -7.01
C VAL A 308 -13.76 2.74 -7.95
N THR A 309 -13.75 1.44 -8.25
CA THR A 309 -12.77 0.83 -9.15
C THR A 309 -12.91 1.38 -10.57
N ARG A 310 -14.13 1.57 -11.07
CA ARG A 310 -14.37 2.19 -12.38
C ARG A 310 -13.84 3.62 -12.47
N LEU A 311 -13.98 4.42 -11.40
CA LEU A 311 -13.38 5.76 -11.35
C LEU A 311 -11.85 5.66 -11.39
N LEU A 312 -11.25 4.76 -10.59
CA LEU A 312 -9.80 4.56 -10.62
C LEU A 312 -9.31 4.11 -12.00
N GLU A 313 -10.01 3.19 -12.67
CA GLU A 313 -9.70 2.73 -14.02
C GLU A 313 -9.82 3.84 -15.06
N GLN A 314 -10.91 4.63 -14.99
CA GLN A 314 -11.14 5.76 -15.91
C GLN A 314 -9.96 6.75 -15.92
N PHE A 315 -9.31 6.92 -14.76
CA PHE A 315 -8.15 7.81 -14.60
C PHE A 315 -6.81 7.08 -14.59
N ASN A 316 -6.77 5.80 -15.00
CA ASN A 316 -5.56 4.95 -15.02
C ASN A 316 -4.84 4.83 -13.66
N LEU A 317 -5.57 5.01 -12.56
CA LEU A 317 -5.08 4.85 -11.19
C LEU A 317 -5.13 3.39 -10.73
N SER A 318 -5.92 2.55 -11.39
CA SER A 318 -5.84 1.10 -11.30
C SER A 318 -5.63 0.53 -12.70
N LYS A 319 -4.78 -0.49 -12.80
CA LYS A 319 -4.59 -1.23 -14.06
C LYS A 319 -4.87 -2.70 -13.82
N HIS A 320 -5.81 -3.24 -14.60
CA HIS A 320 -5.93 -4.68 -14.74
C HIS A 320 -4.72 -5.22 -15.49
N SER A 321 -3.92 -6.03 -14.81
CA SER A 321 -2.93 -6.83 -15.50
C SER A 321 -3.63 -8.01 -16.17
N LEU A 322 -3.18 -8.33 -17.38
CA LEU A 322 -3.61 -9.53 -18.10
C LEU A 322 -3.18 -10.81 -17.36
N THR A 323 -2.22 -10.71 -16.44
CA THR A 323 -1.82 -11.83 -15.59
C THR A 323 -2.80 -11.92 -14.40
N PRO A 324 -3.50 -13.06 -14.21
CA PRO A 324 -4.37 -13.25 -13.04
C PRO A 324 -3.61 -12.97 -11.74
N GLY A 325 -4.16 -12.09 -10.89
CA GLY A 325 -3.55 -11.71 -9.60
C GLY A 325 -2.47 -10.63 -9.67
N ALA A 326 -2.23 -9.99 -10.82
CA ALA A 326 -1.24 -8.93 -10.96
C ALA A 326 -1.85 -7.54 -11.20
N SER A 327 -3.13 -7.33 -10.86
CA SER A 327 -3.68 -5.98 -10.82
C SER A 327 -2.87 -5.15 -9.82
N ALA A 328 -2.49 -3.95 -10.23
CA ALA A 328 -1.76 -3.01 -9.38
C ALA A 328 -2.47 -1.67 -9.44
N CYS A 329 -2.62 -1.02 -8.29
CA CYS A 329 -2.89 0.40 -8.31
C CYS A 329 -1.60 1.15 -8.63
N ALA A 330 -1.72 2.23 -9.41
CA ALA A 330 -0.67 3.22 -9.47
C ALA A 330 -0.37 3.67 -8.04
N ASN A 331 0.89 4.00 -7.74
CA ASN A 331 1.20 4.53 -6.43
C ASN A 331 0.48 5.87 -6.31
N VAL A 332 -0.69 5.88 -5.69
CA VAL A 332 -1.56 7.06 -5.57
C VAL A 332 -0.91 8.17 -4.74
N TRP A 333 0.14 7.84 -3.99
CA TRP A 333 0.98 8.80 -3.31
C TRP A 333 2.03 9.44 -4.23
N ASP A 334 2.32 8.81 -5.37
CA ASP A 334 3.20 9.32 -6.40
C ASP A 334 2.39 9.96 -7.53
N ILE A 335 2.15 11.27 -7.38
CA ILE A 335 1.48 12.10 -8.39
C ILE A 335 2.15 11.97 -9.77
N SER A 336 3.44 11.64 -9.85
CA SER A 336 4.11 11.53 -11.16
C SER A 336 3.58 10.38 -12.01
N GLU A 337 3.06 9.32 -11.40
CA GLU A 337 2.53 8.15 -12.11
C GLU A 337 1.11 8.37 -12.63
N SER A 338 0.37 9.29 -12.03
CA SER A 338 -1.03 9.58 -12.35
C SER A 338 -1.23 10.80 -13.26
N VAL A 339 -0.23 11.67 -13.39
CA VAL A 339 -0.35 12.89 -14.20
C VAL A 339 -0.20 12.59 -15.69
N SER A 340 -1.28 12.87 -16.43
CA SER A 340 -1.25 12.94 -17.89
C SER A 340 -0.93 14.36 -18.35
N CYS A 341 0.25 14.56 -18.92
CA CYS A 341 0.65 15.84 -19.49
C CYS A 341 0.08 16.04 -20.91
N PRO A 342 -0.17 17.29 -21.34
CA PRO A 342 -0.61 17.54 -22.72
C PRO A 342 0.48 17.11 -23.72
N GLU A 343 0.12 16.92 -24.99
CA GLU A 343 0.91 16.20 -26.01
C GLU A 343 2.37 16.71 -26.21
N LYS A 344 2.66 17.98 -25.89
CA LYS A 344 4.01 18.57 -26.01
C LYS A 344 4.84 18.52 -24.72
N TRP A 345 4.27 18.02 -23.63
CA TRP A 345 4.89 17.94 -22.32
C TRP A 345 4.98 16.50 -21.86
N ARG A 346 5.97 16.19 -21.03
CA ARG A 346 6.12 14.86 -20.44
C ARG A 346 5.96 14.92 -18.93
N PRO A 347 5.33 13.91 -18.30
CA PRO A 347 5.35 13.80 -16.85
C PRO A 347 6.80 13.82 -16.37
N LYS A 348 7.07 14.60 -15.34
CA LYS A 348 8.36 14.53 -14.65
C LYS A 348 8.47 13.17 -13.98
N SER A 349 9.65 12.55 -14.03
CA SER A 349 9.91 11.34 -13.26
C SER A 349 9.88 11.65 -11.75
N PRO A 350 9.58 10.67 -10.88
CA PRO A 350 9.61 10.85 -9.43
C PRO A 350 10.94 11.46 -8.95
N LEU A 351 12.06 10.99 -9.54
CA LEU A 351 13.41 11.51 -9.29
C LEU A 351 13.55 13.01 -9.59
N SER A 352 12.89 13.51 -10.63
CA SER A 352 12.96 14.93 -11.02
C SER A 352 11.98 15.84 -10.27
N LEU A 353 11.01 15.26 -9.55
CA LEU A 353 10.18 15.98 -8.57
C LEU A 353 10.86 16.08 -7.19
N GLY A 354 11.85 15.22 -6.93
CA GLY A 354 12.40 14.98 -5.59
C GLY A 354 11.45 14.12 -4.76
N LYS A 355 11.94 13.51 -3.67
CA LYS A 355 11.01 12.96 -2.65
C LYS A 355 10.23 14.13 -2.07
N ILE A 356 8.94 14.15 -2.35
CA ILE A 356 8.06 15.18 -1.83
C ILE A 356 7.72 14.80 -0.38
N ASP A 357 8.32 15.48 0.61
CA ASP A 357 7.92 15.37 2.01
C ASP A 357 6.68 16.23 2.24
N PHE A 358 5.51 15.61 2.09
CA PHE A 358 4.21 16.29 2.08
C PHE A 358 3.80 16.91 3.43
N PHE A 359 4.45 16.53 4.53
CA PHE A 359 4.09 16.96 5.89
C PHE A 359 5.10 17.94 6.53
N SER A 360 6.11 18.38 5.77
CA SER A 360 7.01 19.43 6.26
C SER A 360 6.31 20.78 6.24
N SER A 361 6.20 21.43 7.41
CA SER A 361 5.70 22.81 7.54
C SER A 361 6.68 23.87 7.02
N SER A 362 7.85 23.47 6.53
CA SER A 362 8.86 24.35 5.92
C SER A 362 8.66 24.45 4.40
N PRO A 363 8.74 25.65 3.78
CA PRO A 363 8.66 25.80 2.33
C PRO A 363 9.82 25.05 1.66
N PHE A 364 9.52 23.86 1.15
CA PHE A 364 10.47 23.03 0.44
C PHE A 364 10.81 23.66 -0.92
N LYS A 365 12.09 23.98 -1.14
CA LYS A 365 12.58 24.43 -2.47
C LYS A 365 12.79 23.19 -3.34
N SER A 366 11.88 22.94 -4.29
CA SER A 366 12.12 21.86 -5.25
C SER A 366 13.43 22.12 -6.03
N PRO A 367 14.29 21.11 -6.24
CA PRO A 367 15.53 21.26 -7.03
C PRO A 367 15.26 21.86 -8.42
N SER A 368 14.12 21.49 -9.01
CA SER A 368 13.70 21.95 -10.35
C SER A 368 13.38 23.45 -10.44
N CYS A 369 13.10 24.11 -9.32
CA CYS A 369 12.92 25.57 -9.24
C CYS A 369 14.25 26.31 -9.16
N THR A 370 15.17 25.76 -8.35
CA THR A 370 16.51 26.32 -8.12
C THR A 370 17.33 26.31 -9.42
N GLU A 371 17.25 25.24 -10.21
CA GLU A 371 17.92 25.12 -11.51
C GLU A 371 17.45 26.16 -12.55
N LYS A 372 16.26 26.75 -12.37
CA LYS A 372 15.72 27.80 -13.25
C LYS A 372 15.79 29.21 -12.64
N GLY A 373 16.51 29.40 -11.53
CA GLY A 373 16.65 30.70 -10.89
C GLY A 373 15.38 31.21 -10.21
N ILE A 374 14.43 30.32 -9.90
CA ILE A 374 13.19 30.68 -9.20
C ILE A 374 13.46 30.58 -7.69
N SER A 375 13.58 31.74 -7.02
CA SER A 375 14.05 31.83 -5.63
C SER A 375 13.02 31.37 -4.58
N THR A 376 11.73 31.33 -4.92
CA THR A 376 10.62 30.92 -4.04
C THR A 376 9.57 30.13 -4.81
N CYS A 377 9.56 28.81 -4.66
CA CYS A 377 8.43 27.97 -5.05
C CYS A 377 7.56 27.74 -3.82
N SER A 378 6.57 28.61 -3.63
CA SER A 378 5.56 28.46 -2.57
C SER A 378 4.61 27.31 -2.96
N GLY A 379 4.97 26.06 -2.64
CA GLY A 379 4.07 24.91 -2.75
C GLY A 379 3.60 24.51 -4.17
N LEU A 380 4.20 25.06 -5.22
CA LEU A 380 3.83 24.76 -6.61
C LEU A 380 4.72 23.66 -7.20
N TYR A 381 4.15 22.47 -7.37
CA TYR A 381 4.79 21.37 -8.08
C TYR A 381 4.42 21.43 -9.55
N CYS A 382 5.41 21.69 -10.40
CA CYS A 382 5.24 21.55 -11.83
C CYS A 382 5.45 20.08 -12.21
N LEU A 383 4.35 19.39 -12.51
CA LEU A 383 4.28 17.94 -12.75
C LEU A 383 4.66 17.55 -14.19
N CYS A 384 4.66 18.54 -15.11
CA CYS A 384 4.94 18.35 -16.53
C CYS A 384 6.19 19.14 -16.98
N SER A 385 7.07 18.52 -17.75
CA SER A 385 8.25 19.15 -18.33
C SER A 385 8.05 19.46 -19.82
N PRO A 386 8.42 20.67 -20.31
CA PRO A 386 9.07 21.75 -19.57
C PRO A 386 8.08 22.57 -18.71
N CYS A 387 8.52 22.96 -17.51
CA CYS A 387 7.81 23.96 -16.72
C CYS A 387 7.92 25.31 -17.41
N LEU A 388 6.80 25.79 -17.93
CA LEU A 388 6.70 27.17 -18.41
C LEU A 388 6.43 28.06 -17.19
N PRO A 389 7.24 29.11 -16.96
CA PRO A 389 6.87 30.13 -16.00
C PRO A 389 5.59 30.81 -16.49
N ASP A 390 4.68 31.10 -15.56
CA ASP A 390 3.49 31.90 -15.81
C ASP A 390 3.89 33.24 -16.48
N PRO A 391 3.36 33.58 -17.66
CA PRO A 391 3.63 34.86 -18.32
C PRO A 391 3.33 36.07 -17.42
N SER A 392 2.44 35.94 -16.42
CA SER A 392 2.09 37.03 -15.49
C SER A 392 3.21 37.36 -14.49
N THR A 393 4.14 36.42 -14.23
CA THR A 393 5.33 36.66 -13.40
C THR A 393 6.47 37.37 -14.14
N ARG A 394 6.30 37.65 -15.45
CA ARG A 394 7.30 38.33 -16.28
C ARG A 394 7.23 39.85 -16.26
N LEU A 395 6.35 40.45 -15.46
CA LEU A 395 6.17 41.91 -15.38
C LEU A 395 7.02 42.62 -14.30
N LEU A 396 7.95 41.95 -13.62
CA LEU A 396 8.84 42.59 -12.63
C LEU A 396 10.33 42.24 -12.77
N ALA A 397 10.80 41.91 -13.97
CA ALA A 397 12.23 41.77 -14.24
C ALA A 397 12.61 42.39 -15.58
N GLU A 398 12.57 43.73 -15.65
CA GLU A 398 13.33 44.48 -16.64
C GLU A 398 14.73 44.79 -16.09
N GLY A 399 15.76 44.47 -16.87
CA GLY A 399 17.12 44.95 -16.67
C GLY A 399 18.19 43.94 -17.00
N GLY A 400 18.51 43.77 -18.30
CA GLY A 400 19.72 43.05 -18.71
C GLY A 400 19.69 42.59 -20.16
N GLU A 401 20.25 43.42 -21.04
CA GLU A 401 20.56 43.09 -22.43
C GLU A 401 21.52 41.87 -22.50
N GLY A 402 21.23 40.92 -23.39
CA GLY A 402 22.09 39.76 -23.62
C GLY A 402 21.57 38.87 -24.74
N THR A 403 22.14 39.08 -25.92
CA THR A 403 21.96 38.33 -27.18
C THR A 403 21.97 36.79 -27.03
N CYS A 404 20.95 36.11 -27.54
CA CYS A 404 20.97 34.66 -27.76
C CYS A 404 21.58 34.35 -29.14
N ALA A 405 22.77 33.74 -29.12
CA ALA A 405 23.35 33.05 -30.26
C ALA A 405 22.80 31.62 -30.40
N LYS A 406 22.71 31.18 -31.65
CA LYS A 406 22.22 29.89 -32.15
C LYS A 406 23.18 28.71 -31.88
N MET A 407 22.59 27.51 -31.96
CA MET A 407 23.13 26.19 -32.35
C MET A 407 23.76 25.29 -31.27
N GLY A 408 23.34 24.00 -31.28
CA GLY A 408 24.26 22.88 -31.02
C GLY A 408 23.74 21.67 -30.24
N THR A 409 23.09 20.74 -30.96
CA THR A 409 23.25 19.25 -30.88
C THR A 409 23.12 18.46 -29.57
N CYS A 410 22.30 17.40 -29.65
CA CYS A 410 22.23 16.24 -28.77
C CYS A 410 23.57 15.49 -28.58
N GLY A 411 23.73 14.89 -27.38
CA GLY A 411 24.72 13.84 -27.06
C GLY A 411 24.16 12.91 -25.97
N SER A 412 24.44 11.62 -26.10
CA SER A 412 23.72 10.48 -25.49
C SER A 412 24.29 9.91 -24.18
N MET A 413 23.42 9.20 -23.45
CA MET A 413 23.60 7.97 -22.64
C MET A 413 24.71 7.86 -21.56
N ALA A 414 24.29 7.56 -20.33
CA ALA A 414 24.69 6.34 -19.59
C ALA A 414 23.76 6.05 -18.41
N THR A 415 23.26 4.82 -18.37
CA THR A 415 22.57 4.17 -17.24
C THR A 415 23.59 3.60 -16.25
N GLN A 416 23.33 3.76 -14.95
CA GLN A 416 23.83 2.81 -13.95
C GLN A 416 22.72 2.56 -12.94
N GLN A 417 22.16 1.35 -13.01
CA GLN A 417 21.18 0.81 -12.09
C GLN A 417 21.95 0.43 -10.81
N ALA A 418 21.60 1.04 -9.67
CA ALA A 418 21.97 0.54 -8.35
C ALA A 418 20.75 -0.18 -7.77
N GLU A 419 20.90 -1.47 -7.46
CA GLU A 419 19.93 -2.24 -6.70
C GLU A 419 19.74 -1.60 -5.31
N GLU A 420 18.48 -1.28 -4.99
CA GLU A 420 18.12 -0.66 -3.71
C GLU A 420 17.98 -1.75 -2.63
N ARG A 421 18.80 -1.71 -1.57
CA ARG A 421 18.67 -2.56 -0.36
C ARG A 421 18.09 -1.73 0.79
N ARG A 422 17.23 -2.32 1.63
CA ARG A 422 16.55 -1.63 2.76
C ARG A 422 16.90 -2.28 4.10
N TYR A 423 17.16 -1.44 5.11
CA TYR A 423 17.45 -1.84 6.50
C TYR A 423 16.36 -1.33 7.45
N VAL A 424 16.09 -2.06 8.53
CA VAL A 424 15.19 -1.66 9.64
C VAL A 424 15.97 -1.72 10.95
N ALA A 425 15.94 -0.66 11.75
CA ALA A 425 16.53 -0.60 13.09
C ALA A 425 15.45 -0.29 14.13
N GLU A 426 15.44 -1.04 15.23
CA GLU A 426 14.53 -0.86 16.36
C GLU A 426 15.30 -0.25 17.54
N PHE A 427 14.80 0.85 18.11
CA PHE A 427 15.45 1.54 19.23
C PHE A 427 14.69 1.26 20.54
N ARG A 428 15.38 0.77 21.57
CA ARG A 428 14.84 0.72 22.94
C ARG A 428 15.26 1.95 23.73
N TYR A 429 14.25 2.69 24.20
CA TYR A 429 14.39 3.90 25.02
C TYR A 429 14.69 3.53 26.48
N MET A 430 15.64 4.20 27.15
CA MET A 430 15.80 4.13 28.61
C MET A 430 15.30 5.43 29.25
N GLU A 431 14.46 5.29 30.28
CA GLU A 431 13.53 6.28 30.90
C GLU A 431 14.13 7.56 31.55
N SER A 432 15.30 8.05 31.14
CA SER A 432 15.96 9.18 31.82
C SER A 432 16.45 10.24 30.84
N MET A 433 15.56 11.11 30.34
CA MET A 433 15.96 12.36 29.67
C MET A 433 14.95 13.50 29.90
N GLN A 434 15.48 14.69 30.22
CA GLN A 434 14.80 15.99 30.09
C GLN A 434 15.77 16.96 29.41
N ALA A 435 15.77 17.01 28.07
CA ALA A 435 16.47 18.04 27.31
C ALA A 435 15.56 18.61 26.20
N PRO A 436 15.09 19.87 26.30
CA PRO A 436 14.25 20.47 25.28
C PRO A 436 15.08 20.98 24.08
N ASN A 437 14.60 20.69 22.86
CA ASN A 437 14.97 21.33 21.57
C ASN A 437 16.18 20.83 20.74
N CYS A 438 16.56 19.55 20.79
CA CYS A 438 17.47 18.98 19.79
C CYS A 438 16.71 18.27 18.65
N SER A 439 17.03 18.61 17.39
CA SER A 439 16.69 17.82 16.20
C SER A 439 17.88 16.95 15.81
N TRP A 440 17.63 15.69 15.45
CA TRP A 440 18.68 14.77 15.03
C TRP A 440 18.41 14.24 13.62
N THR A 441 19.49 13.90 12.93
CA THR A 441 19.50 13.39 11.55
C THR A 441 20.50 12.22 11.51
N LEU A 442 20.09 11.07 10.98
CA LEU A 442 20.85 9.82 10.90
C LEU A 442 20.90 9.39 9.43
N GLU A 443 22.08 9.42 8.83
CA GLU A 443 22.29 9.04 7.43
C GLU A 443 22.84 7.61 7.31
N LEU A 444 22.13 6.73 6.61
CA LEU A 444 22.47 5.32 6.36
C LEU A 444 23.20 5.18 5.01
N GLN A 445 24.08 4.16 4.88
CA GLN A 445 24.69 3.84 3.59
C GLN A 445 23.61 3.59 2.52
N GLY A 446 23.78 4.23 1.36
CA GLY A 446 22.77 4.31 0.29
C GLY A 446 22.05 5.67 0.20
N GLY A 447 22.45 6.67 0.99
CA GLY A 447 21.94 8.04 0.90
C GLY A 447 20.55 8.23 1.54
N LYS A 448 20.16 7.36 2.49
CA LYS A 448 18.90 7.51 3.23
C LYS A 448 19.14 8.25 4.53
N VAL A 449 18.28 9.22 4.81
CA VAL A 449 18.30 10.05 6.01
C VAL A 449 17.07 9.75 6.85
N LEU A 450 17.25 9.48 8.14
CA LEU A 450 16.21 9.37 9.17
C LEU A 450 16.33 10.58 10.10
N SER A 451 15.25 11.27 10.44
CA SER A 451 15.31 12.43 11.34
C SER A 451 14.18 12.42 12.36
N GLY A 452 14.44 12.95 13.55
CA GLY A 452 13.44 13.08 14.61
C GLY A 452 13.70 14.27 15.55
N LYS A 453 12.72 14.56 16.40
CA LYS A 453 12.74 15.68 17.36
C LYS A 453 12.44 15.14 18.76
N GLY A 454 13.18 15.60 19.78
CA GLY A 454 12.86 15.26 21.18
C GLY A 454 11.51 15.85 21.59
N ILE A 455 10.63 15.04 22.19
CA ILE A 455 9.29 15.44 22.63
C ILE A 455 9.33 15.88 24.10
N ASN A 456 8.67 17.00 24.42
CA ASN A 456 8.46 17.47 25.80
C ASN A 456 7.21 16.79 26.39
N HIS A 457 7.30 16.28 27.63
CA HIS A 457 6.12 15.95 28.43
C HIS A 457 5.71 17.18 29.27
N PRO A 458 4.46 17.67 29.17
CA PRO A 458 3.96 18.68 30.10
C PRO A 458 3.59 18.03 31.44
N GLY A 459 4.30 18.40 32.50
CA GLY A 459 4.01 18.03 33.88
C GLY A 459 2.72 18.68 34.41
N LYS A 460 2.00 17.90 35.22
CA LYS A 460 0.69 18.19 35.84
C LYS A 460 0.66 19.48 36.67
N HIS A 461 -0.46 20.20 36.56
CA HIS A 461 -0.88 21.32 37.39
C HIS A 461 -0.87 21.00 38.90
N ALA A 462 -0.40 21.96 39.69
CA ALA A 462 -0.53 21.98 41.14
C ALA A 462 -1.98 22.26 41.56
N SER A 463 -2.53 21.39 42.39
CA SER A 463 -3.81 21.56 43.07
C SER A 463 -3.70 22.64 44.16
N ALA A 464 -4.52 23.68 44.07
CA ALA A 464 -4.76 24.62 45.17
C ALA A 464 -6.11 24.29 45.83
N HIS A 465 -6.07 23.84 47.09
CA HIS A 465 -7.26 23.74 47.96
C HIS A 465 -7.53 25.11 48.61
N PRO A 466 -8.82 25.46 48.86
CA PRO A 466 -9.18 26.70 49.53
C PRO A 466 -9.13 26.51 51.06
N ALA A 467 -8.45 27.41 51.76
CA ALA A 467 -8.52 27.53 53.21
C ALA A 467 -9.38 28.75 53.58
N SER A 468 -10.51 28.46 54.21
CA SER A 468 -11.38 29.40 54.92
C SER A 468 -10.86 29.60 56.34
N THR A 469 -10.77 30.84 56.82
CA THR A 469 -10.88 31.15 58.27
C THR A 469 -11.33 32.61 58.49
N PRO A 470 -12.04 32.90 59.60
CA PRO A 470 -12.90 34.08 59.73
C PRO A 470 -12.26 35.23 60.55
N ALA A 471 -13.05 36.30 60.62
CA ALA A 471 -12.87 37.56 61.33
C ALA A 471 -12.32 37.48 62.76
N GLY A 472 -11.54 38.52 63.13
CA GLY A 472 -11.20 38.86 64.51
C GLY A 472 -10.34 40.13 64.58
N ALA A 473 -10.94 41.21 65.06
CA ALA A 473 -10.33 42.52 65.25
C ALA A 473 -9.32 42.54 66.41
N HIS A 474 -8.28 43.40 66.31
CA HIS A 474 -7.84 44.35 67.35
C HIS A 474 -6.59 45.12 66.87
N ALA A 475 -6.63 46.44 67.00
CA ALA A 475 -5.50 47.37 66.89
C ALA A 475 -4.83 47.55 68.29
N PRO A 476 -3.90 48.50 68.54
CA PRO A 476 -3.02 49.28 67.65
C PRO A 476 -1.55 49.36 68.16
N ALA A 477 -0.75 50.17 67.43
CA ALA A 477 0.28 51.10 67.93
C ALA A 477 1.77 50.75 67.70
N GLY A 478 2.47 51.71 67.06
CA GLY A 478 3.78 52.13 67.54
C GLY A 478 4.92 52.21 66.52
N GLY A 479 5.18 53.41 66.01
CA GLY A 479 6.53 54.01 66.07
C GLY A 479 7.46 53.85 64.86
N ALA A 480 7.70 54.99 64.19
CA ALA A 480 9.02 55.59 63.84
C ALA A 480 10.10 54.73 63.15
N ALA A 481 10.94 55.20 62.24
CA ALA A 481 11.16 56.42 61.46
C ALA A 481 12.44 56.15 60.62
N VAL A 482 12.79 57.10 59.74
CA VAL A 482 14.14 57.37 59.17
C VAL A 482 14.49 56.70 57.82
N ALA A 483 14.43 57.53 56.78
CA ALA A 483 15.23 57.46 55.53
C ALA A 483 16.64 58.08 55.76
N PRO A 484 17.63 57.92 54.86
CA PRO A 484 17.77 58.79 53.67
C PRO A 484 18.16 58.00 52.39
N ALA A 485 17.81 58.43 51.16
CA ALA A 485 18.47 59.46 50.31
C ALA A 485 19.91 59.04 49.91
N GLU A 486 20.37 59.03 48.65
CA GLU A 486 20.39 60.09 47.62
C GLU A 486 20.90 59.56 46.25
N ALA A 487 20.50 60.26 45.18
CA ALA A 487 21.23 60.71 43.97
C ALA A 487 21.89 59.67 43.01
N GLY A 488 21.90 59.84 41.68
CA GLY A 488 21.34 60.86 40.79
C GLY A 488 21.66 60.55 39.31
N ASP A 489 20.81 61.05 38.41
CA ASP A 489 21.04 61.74 37.12
C ASP A 489 22.42 61.61 36.41
N ALA A 490 22.58 61.65 35.10
CA ALA A 490 21.71 61.67 33.92
C ALA A 490 22.62 61.55 32.66
N ALA A 491 22.01 61.09 31.56
CA ALA A 491 22.23 61.46 30.15
C ALA A 491 23.58 61.21 29.43
N GLU A 492 23.55 60.43 28.35
CA GLU A 492 23.68 60.93 26.95
C GLU A 492 23.52 59.77 25.93
N ALA A 493 22.63 59.96 24.96
CA ALA A 493 22.61 59.30 23.64
C ALA A 493 23.40 60.22 22.66
N PRO A 494 23.83 59.84 21.42
CA PRO A 494 23.10 58.93 20.51
C PRO A 494 23.92 58.15 19.42
N ARG A 495 23.15 57.41 18.59
CA ARG A 495 23.35 57.00 17.17
C ARG A 495 23.93 55.62 16.81
N GLU A 496 23.01 54.82 16.23
CA GLU A 496 23.06 53.99 15.00
C GLU A 496 24.19 52.96 14.78
N GLY A 497 23.78 51.70 14.59
CA GLY A 497 24.61 50.64 13.99
C GLY A 497 23.89 49.28 13.92
N LEU A 498 23.74 48.73 12.72
CA LEU A 498 22.98 47.54 12.31
C LEU A 498 23.36 46.20 12.98
N LEU A 499 22.32 45.37 13.17
CA LEU A 499 22.18 43.91 12.96
C LEU A 499 23.44 43.05 12.73
N TRP A 500 23.59 42.00 13.56
CA TRP A 500 24.10 40.68 13.13
C TRP A 500 23.30 39.54 13.76
N ASN A 501 23.00 38.54 12.93
CA ASN A 501 22.32 37.29 13.21
C ASN A 501 23.06 36.47 14.29
N LEU A 502 22.32 35.89 15.24
CA LEU A 502 22.78 34.75 16.04
C LEU A 502 22.33 33.47 15.33
N GLU A 503 23.26 32.88 14.57
CA GLU A 503 23.17 31.52 14.08
C GLU A 503 23.15 30.55 15.28
N TRP A 504 22.17 29.66 15.32
CA TRP A 504 22.15 28.53 16.24
C TRP A 504 23.06 27.42 15.67
N PRO A 505 23.98 26.83 16.45
CA PRO A 505 24.83 25.76 15.93
C PRO A 505 24.01 24.48 15.76
N SER A 506 23.83 24.07 14.50
CA SER A 506 23.27 22.77 14.13
C SER A 506 24.23 21.66 14.55
N CYS A 507 23.86 20.83 15.53
CA CYS A 507 24.61 19.61 15.83
C CYS A 507 24.42 18.60 14.69
N HIS A 508 25.47 18.34 13.91
CA HIS A 508 25.49 17.27 12.90
C HIS A 508 26.10 16.00 13.49
N MET A 509 25.43 14.87 13.30
CA MET A 509 25.87 13.57 13.80
C MET A 509 25.77 12.56 12.66
N VAL A 510 26.85 11.85 12.37
CA VAL A 510 26.92 10.88 11.26
C VAL A 510 27.46 9.57 11.84
N VAL A 511 26.65 8.52 11.79
CA VAL A 511 27.06 7.15 12.16
C VAL A 511 27.03 6.32 10.88
N SER A 512 28.20 6.13 10.26
CA SER A 512 28.31 5.61 8.90
C SER A 512 28.22 4.08 8.79
N THR A 513 28.36 3.34 9.89
CA THR A 513 28.18 1.88 9.93
C THR A 513 27.81 1.42 11.34
N VAL A 514 26.75 0.64 11.48
CA VAL A 514 26.38 0.05 12.78
C VAL A 514 26.39 -1.46 12.66
N ALA A 515 27.43 -2.11 13.18
CA ALA A 515 27.47 -3.55 13.35
C ALA A 515 26.53 -3.98 14.49
N ARG A 516 26.11 -5.25 14.56
CA ARG A 516 25.40 -5.74 15.76
C ARG A 516 26.26 -5.51 17.00
N GLY A 517 25.64 -5.07 18.09
CA GLY A 517 26.33 -4.80 19.36
C GLY A 517 25.93 -3.47 20.01
N ARG A 518 26.56 -3.19 21.16
CA ARG A 518 26.38 -1.94 21.89
C ARG A 518 27.30 -0.87 21.32
N HIS A 519 26.72 0.25 20.94
CA HIS A 519 27.42 1.42 20.43
C HIS A 519 27.28 2.55 21.44
N VAL A 520 28.38 3.29 21.60
CA VAL A 520 28.45 4.45 22.47
C VAL A 520 28.51 5.67 21.57
N LEU A 521 27.53 6.56 21.72
CA LEU A 521 27.40 7.78 20.94
C LEU A 521 27.71 8.96 21.85
N GLU A 522 28.84 9.59 21.60
CA GLU A 522 29.24 10.79 22.31
C GLU A 522 28.69 12.02 21.60
N ILE A 523 27.95 12.86 22.34
CA ILE A 523 27.40 14.11 21.84
C ILE A 523 28.22 15.25 22.41
N LEU A 524 28.85 16.01 21.52
CA LEU A 524 29.67 17.17 21.86
C LEU A 524 28.96 18.46 21.42
N SER A 525 28.85 19.44 22.31
CA SER A 525 28.41 20.81 22.00
C SER A 525 29.53 21.78 22.32
N GLY A 526 29.98 22.55 21.33
CA GLY A 526 31.14 23.45 21.49
C GLY A 526 32.43 22.73 21.91
N GLY A 527 32.61 21.46 21.52
CA GLY A 527 33.77 20.64 21.89
C GLY A 527 33.74 20.08 23.32
N ARG A 528 32.66 20.30 24.08
CA ARG A 528 32.45 19.69 25.40
C ARG A 528 31.32 18.67 25.34
N GLN A 529 31.51 17.54 25.99
CA GLN A 529 30.49 16.51 26.14
C GLN A 529 29.31 17.06 26.95
N ILE A 530 28.09 16.90 26.44
CA ILE A 530 26.89 17.30 27.17
C ILE A 530 26.61 16.31 28.31
N GLU A 531 25.90 16.75 29.36
CA GLU A 531 25.64 15.89 30.54
C GLU A 531 24.88 14.60 30.20
N ASP A 532 24.06 14.61 29.15
CA ASP A 532 23.30 13.45 28.69
C ASP A 532 24.09 12.50 27.76
N SER A 533 25.38 12.75 27.58
CA SER A 533 26.28 11.90 26.77
C SER A 533 27.22 11.09 27.68
N PRO A 534 27.50 9.80 27.36
CA PRO A 534 27.19 9.15 26.09
C PRO A 534 25.84 8.45 26.05
N LEU A 535 25.20 8.48 24.88
CA LEU A 535 24.04 7.64 24.60
C LEU A 535 24.52 6.25 24.24
N ILE A 536 24.07 5.23 24.96
CA ILE A 536 24.36 3.83 24.62
C ILE A 536 23.14 3.27 23.93
N PHE A 537 23.29 2.85 22.67
CA PHE A 537 22.25 2.12 21.95
C PHE A 537 22.77 0.73 21.57
N GLU A 538 21.88 -0.26 21.61
CA GLU A 538 22.21 -1.64 21.24
C GLU A 538 21.48 -1.98 19.94
N VAL A 539 22.23 -2.36 18.92
CA VAL A 539 21.65 -2.90 17.69
C VAL A 539 21.49 -4.41 17.86
N VAL A 540 20.27 -4.80 18.19
CA VAL A 540 19.84 -6.20 18.28
C VAL A 540 19.47 -6.74 16.90
N ALA A 541 19.58 -8.05 16.73
CA ALA A 541 19.08 -8.71 15.52
C ALA A 541 17.56 -8.55 15.43
N ARG A 542 17.04 -8.27 14.22
CA ARG A 542 15.59 -8.21 13.96
C ARG A 542 14.94 -9.54 14.38
N ASP A 543 13.88 -9.48 15.17
CA ASP A 543 13.08 -10.67 15.49
C ASP A 543 12.25 -11.06 14.25
N CYS A 544 12.64 -12.16 13.62
CA CYS A 544 11.96 -12.70 12.44
C CYS A 544 10.88 -13.73 12.79
N SER A 545 10.72 -14.09 14.07
CA SER A 545 9.74 -15.08 14.53
C SER A 545 8.29 -14.76 14.15
N PRO A 546 7.83 -13.48 14.13
CA PRO A 546 6.46 -13.14 13.73
C PRO A 546 6.15 -13.37 12.24
N LEU A 547 7.18 -13.37 11.39
CA LEU A 547 7.04 -13.48 9.93
C LEU A 547 6.96 -14.93 9.45
N GLY A 548 7.40 -15.89 10.28
CA GLY A 548 7.42 -17.29 9.91
C GLY A 548 8.41 -18.10 10.75
N ARG A 549 8.22 -19.42 10.75
CA ARG A 549 9.15 -20.34 11.43
C ARG A 549 10.45 -20.43 10.65
N ARG A 550 11.59 -20.52 11.37
CA ARG A 550 12.95 -20.70 10.81
C ARG A 550 13.46 -19.55 9.93
N LEU A 551 12.87 -18.37 10.04
CA LEU A 551 13.48 -17.15 9.53
C LEU A 551 14.52 -16.62 10.54
N VAL A 552 15.69 -16.24 10.04
CA VAL A 552 16.78 -15.66 10.81
C VAL A 552 17.21 -14.36 10.14
N ALA A 553 17.45 -13.32 10.92
CA ALA A 553 17.95 -12.06 10.39
C ALA A 553 19.37 -12.26 9.82
N SER A 554 19.54 -11.95 8.54
CA SER A 554 20.84 -11.85 7.89
C SER A 554 21.70 -10.74 8.49
N ASP A 555 22.96 -10.68 8.08
CA ASP A 555 23.86 -9.56 8.44
C ASP A 555 23.32 -8.22 7.92
N ALA A 556 22.47 -8.25 6.90
CA ALA A 556 21.78 -7.08 6.37
C ALA A 556 20.46 -6.74 7.10
N GLY A 557 20.05 -7.51 8.11
CA GLY A 557 18.78 -7.31 8.82
C GLY A 557 17.54 -7.81 8.08
N GLU A 558 17.71 -8.44 6.92
CA GLU A 558 16.63 -9.12 6.18
C GLU A 558 16.32 -10.48 6.82
N CYS A 559 15.05 -10.83 6.93
CA CYS A 559 14.65 -12.15 7.42
C CYS A 559 14.78 -13.18 6.30
N VAL A 560 15.77 -14.07 6.41
CA VAL A 560 16.05 -15.13 5.44
C VAL A 560 15.91 -16.50 6.10
N CYS A 561 15.68 -17.55 5.31
CA CYS A 561 15.63 -18.91 5.85
C CYS A 561 16.96 -19.30 6.51
N ASP A 562 16.89 -20.04 7.62
CA ASP A 562 18.08 -20.60 8.25
C ASP A 562 18.87 -21.50 7.27
N ARG A 563 20.13 -21.79 7.59
CA ARG A 563 21.02 -22.61 6.72
C ARG A 563 20.44 -24.00 6.38
N TRP A 564 19.45 -24.48 7.14
CA TRP A 564 18.84 -25.81 6.99
C TRP A 564 17.41 -25.74 6.46
N SER A 565 17.02 -24.62 5.88
CA SER A 565 15.72 -24.44 5.24
C SER A 565 15.85 -23.71 3.92
N VAL A 566 14.90 -23.96 3.02
CA VAL A 566 14.82 -23.34 1.70
C VAL A 566 13.52 -22.55 1.61
N PRO A 567 13.53 -21.38 0.93
CA PRO A 567 12.32 -20.59 0.74
C PRO A 567 11.35 -21.36 -0.17
N VAL A 568 10.13 -21.59 0.32
CA VAL A 568 9.04 -22.22 -0.44
C VAL A 568 7.78 -21.37 -0.22
N GLY A 569 7.38 -20.60 -1.24
CA GLY A 569 6.31 -19.62 -1.11
C GLY A 569 6.70 -18.48 -0.16
N SER A 570 5.83 -18.14 0.79
CA SER A 570 6.08 -17.14 1.84
C SER A 570 6.78 -17.71 3.09
N GLY A 571 7.08 -19.00 3.13
CA GLY A 571 7.65 -19.68 4.30
C GLY A 571 9.01 -20.33 4.03
N CYS A 572 9.63 -20.84 5.11
CA CYS A 572 10.86 -21.62 5.05
C CYS A 572 10.57 -23.08 5.34
N SER A 573 10.86 -23.96 4.37
CA SER A 573 10.69 -25.41 4.54
C SER A 573 12.02 -26.06 4.93
N PRO A 574 12.08 -26.91 5.97
CA PRO A 574 13.31 -27.57 6.37
C PRO A 574 13.81 -28.52 5.28
N LEU A 575 15.12 -28.47 5.01
CA LEU A 575 15.80 -29.29 4.02
C LEU A 575 15.64 -30.79 4.32
N GLU A 576 15.55 -31.15 5.60
CA GLU A 576 15.29 -32.52 6.08
C GLU A 576 13.94 -33.09 5.62
N VAL A 577 12.97 -32.22 5.32
CA VAL A 577 11.66 -32.64 4.78
C VAL A 577 11.69 -32.61 3.25
N MET A 578 12.29 -31.58 2.66
CA MET A 578 12.36 -31.46 1.20
C MET A 578 13.22 -32.53 0.53
N VAL A 579 14.38 -32.88 1.11
CA VAL A 579 15.31 -33.84 0.49
C VAL A 579 14.69 -35.24 0.35
N PRO A 580 14.07 -35.85 1.38
CA PRO A 580 13.38 -37.12 1.23
C PRO A 580 12.24 -37.06 0.20
N VAL A 581 11.44 -35.99 0.18
CA VAL A 581 10.35 -35.82 -0.79
C VAL A 581 10.90 -35.79 -2.22
N VAL A 582 11.94 -34.99 -2.47
CA VAL A 582 12.58 -34.91 -3.80
C VAL A 582 13.23 -36.24 -4.19
N LEU A 583 13.89 -36.94 -3.26
CA LEU A 583 14.49 -38.25 -3.53
C LEU A 583 13.44 -39.33 -3.82
N VAL A 584 12.32 -39.33 -3.09
CA VAL A 584 11.21 -40.27 -3.32
C VAL A 584 10.54 -39.97 -4.67
N CYS A 585 10.20 -38.71 -4.94
CA CYS A 585 9.59 -38.32 -6.22
C CYS A 585 10.55 -38.59 -7.40
N GLY A 586 11.82 -38.21 -7.27
CA GLY A 586 12.85 -38.47 -8.28
C GLY A 586 13.11 -39.96 -8.49
N GLY A 587 13.14 -40.74 -7.41
CA GLY A 587 13.28 -42.19 -7.44
C GLY A 587 12.10 -42.88 -8.12
N LEU A 588 10.87 -42.44 -7.85
CA LEU A 588 9.66 -42.95 -8.51
C LEU A 588 9.65 -42.63 -10.01
N VAL A 589 10.05 -41.42 -10.40
CA VAL A 589 10.18 -41.04 -11.83
C VAL A 589 11.25 -41.89 -12.51
N LEU A 590 12.43 -42.05 -11.89
CA LEU A 590 13.51 -42.87 -12.43
C LEU A 590 13.08 -44.33 -12.56
N TRP A 591 12.42 -44.89 -11.54
CA TRP A 591 11.90 -46.24 -11.58
C TRP A 591 10.86 -46.44 -12.69
N LEU A 592 9.98 -45.47 -12.91
CA LEU A 592 9.03 -45.51 -14.02
C LEU A 592 9.75 -45.45 -15.38
N LEU A 593 10.74 -44.56 -15.54
CA LEU A 593 11.54 -44.48 -16.76
C LEU A 593 12.28 -45.79 -17.06
N VAL A 594 12.88 -46.42 -16.05
CA VAL A 594 13.54 -47.72 -16.17
C VAL A 594 12.53 -48.80 -16.52
N SER A 595 11.37 -48.83 -15.88
CA SER A 595 10.33 -49.83 -16.16
C SER A 595 9.81 -49.73 -17.59
N VAL A 596 9.53 -48.50 -18.06
CA VAL A 596 9.13 -48.25 -19.46
C VAL A 596 10.24 -48.62 -20.43
N TYR A 597 11.49 -48.32 -20.11
CA TYR A 597 12.65 -48.69 -20.93
C TYR A 597 12.82 -50.22 -21.04
N VAL A 598 12.71 -50.94 -19.91
CA VAL A 598 12.81 -52.40 -19.86
C VAL A 598 11.66 -53.05 -20.63
N GLU A 599 10.40 -52.63 -20.40
CA GLU A 599 9.26 -53.13 -21.17
C GLU A 599 9.41 -52.84 -22.67
N GLY A 600 9.91 -51.65 -23.02
CA GLY A 600 10.21 -51.30 -24.41
C GLY A 600 11.29 -52.19 -25.03
N ARG A 601 12.32 -52.55 -24.26
CA ARG A 601 13.38 -53.47 -24.71
C ARG A 601 12.86 -54.90 -24.85
N VAL A 602 12.09 -55.40 -23.89
CA VAL A 602 11.47 -56.73 -23.93
C VAL A 602 10.50 -56.82 -25.11
N SER A 603 9.62 -55.83 -25.30
CA SER A 603 8.70 -55.82 -26.44
C SER A 603 9.42 -55.79 -27.80
N ARG A 604 10.56 -55.08 -27.91
CA ARG A 604 11.39 -55.13 -29.12
C ARG A 604 12.06 -56.50 -29.32
N ALA A 605 12.50 -57.16 -28.25
CA ALA A 605 13.05 -58.50 -28.33
C ALA A 605 11.98 -59.53 -28.72
N ASP A 606 10.78 -59.46 -28.11
CA ASP A 606 9.66 -60.36 -28.41
C ASP A 606 9.17 -60.19 -29.85
N ARG A 607 9.16 -58.96 -30.38
CA ARG A 607 8.85 -58.71 -31.80
C ARG A 607 9.83 -59.38 -32.75
N ALA A 608 11.07 -59.66 -32.34
CA ALA A 608 12.02 -60.42 -33.16
C ALA A 608 11.67 -61.91 -33.25
N TRP A 609 10.87 -62.42 -32.31
CA TRP A 609 10.40 -63.81 -32.29
C TRP A 609 9.00 -63.99 -32.91
N ILE A 610 8.36 -62.90 -33.34
CA ILE A 610 7.11 -62.99 -34.10
C ILE A 610 7.45 -63.45 -35.52
N VAL A 611 7.14 -64.71 -35.80
CA VAL A 611 7.22 -65.29 -37.13
C VAL A 611 5.98 -64.84 -37.91
N HIS A 612 6.17 -64.06 -38.97
CA HIS A 612 5.06 -63.72 -39.87
C HIS A 612 4.75 -64.90 -40.79
N GLU A 613 3.46 -65.16 -41.03
CA GLU A 613 3.02 -66.27 -41.91
C GLU A 613 3.64 -66.19 -43.32
N ALA A 614 3.85 -64.96 -43.84
CA ALA A 614 4.49 -64.74 -45.14
C ALA A 614 5.97 -65.16 -45.20
N ASP A 615 6.65 -65.24 -44.05
CA ASP A 615 8.06 -65.65 -43.98
C ASP A 615 8.23 -67.18 -43.88
N VAL A 616 7.11 -67.90 -43.71
CA VAL A 616 7.09 -69.37 -43.61
C VAL A 616 6.62 -69.93 -44.94
N LYS A 617 7.53 -70.55 -45.69
CA LYS A 617 7.19 -71.22 -46.95
C LYS A 617 6.97 -72.70 -46.70
N PHE A 618 5.75 -73.17 -46.94
CA PHE A 618 5.43 -74.59 -46.85
C PHE A 618 5.81 -75.31 -48.14
N CYS A 619 6.57 -76.40 -48.03
CA CYS A 619 6.92 -77.23 -49.17
C CYS A 619 5.74 -78.17 -49.54
N PRO A 620 5.39 -78.35 -50.82
CA PRO A 620 4.17 -79.05 -51.24
C PRO A 620 4.07 -80.56 -50.92
N GLN A 621 5.02 -81.18 -50.22
CA GLN A 621 4.99 -82.60 -49.85
C GLN A 621 5.51 -82.86 -48.42
N SER A 622 5.18 -81.99 -47.47
CA SER A 622 5.98 -81.81 -46.25
C SER A 622 5.33 -82.31 -44.95
N LEU A 623 4.57 -83.41 -44.99
CA LEU A 623 4.03 -84.02 -43.78
C LEU A 623 5.15 -84.82 -43.05
N LEU A 624 5.71 -84.26 -41.97
CA LEU A 624 6.73 -84.95 -41.18
C LEU A 624 6.11 -85.97 -40.21
N ALA A 625 5.02 -85.59 -39.54
CA ALA A 625 4.34 -86.44 -38.58
C ALA A 625 2.89 -85.96 -38.35
N GLN A 626 1.99 -86.92 -38.12
CA GLN A 626 0.61 -86.65 -37.70
C GLN A 626 0.31 -87.42 -36.41
N GLY A 627 -0.21 -86.71 -35.40
CA GLY A 627 -0.57 -87.31 -34.12
C GLY A 627 -1.89 -86.74 -33.59
N SER A 628 -2.39 -87.31 -32.49
CA SER A 628 -3.63 -86.87 -31.84
C SER A 628 -3.62 -85.41 -31.37
N GLN A 629 -2.44 -84.78 -31.30
CA GLN A 629 -2.28 -83.38 -30.88
C GLN A 629 -2.00 -82.40 -32.02
N GLY A 630 -2.05 -82.82 -33.28
CA GLY A 630 -1.80 -81.94 -34.42
C GLY A 630 -1.00 -82.56 -35.55
N VAL A 631 -0.73 -81.71 -36.54
CA VAL A 631 0.08 -82.03 -37.72
C VAL A 631 1.40 -81.26 -37.64
N VAL A 632 2.52 -81.93 -37.91
CA VAL A 632 3.83 -81.30 -38.03
C VAL A 632 4.21 -81.24 -39.51
N LEU A 633 4.33 -80.03 -40.03
CA LEU A 633 4.72 -79.75 -41.40
C LEU A 633 6.18 -79.29 -41.45
N LEU A 634 6.93 -79.72 -42.46
CA LEU A 634 8.23 -79.11 -42.77
C LEU A 634 7.99 -77.82 -43.55
N ALA A 635 8.56 -76.72 -43.07
CA ALA A 635 8.52 -75.42 -43.71
C ALA A 635 9.93 -74.82 -43.74
N GLU A 636 10.15 -73.86 -44.63
CA GLU A 636 11.37 -73.07 -44.66
C GLU A 636 11.10 -71.70 -44.04
N TYR A 637 11.85 -71.34 -43.01
CA TYR A 637 11.85 -70.02 -42.41
C TYR A 637 13.22 -69.37 -42.62
N LYS A 638 13.25 -68.32 -43.45
CA LYS A 638 14.47 -67.56 -43.80
C LYS A 638 15.66 -68.45 -44.24
N GLY A 639 15.43 -69.42 -45.14
CA GLY A 639 16.49 -70.31 -45.63
C GLY A 639 16.82 -71.49 -44.73
N THR A 640 16.17 -71.63 -43.56
CA THR A 640 16.37 -72.74 -42.64
C THR A 640 15.13 -73.62 -42.60
N GLU A 641 15.31 -74.93 -42.73
CA GLU A 641 14.25 -75.91 -42.55
C GLU A 641 13.80 -75.97 -41.08
N VAL A 642 12.51 -75.79 -40.85
CA VAL A 642 11.88 -75.79 -39.53
C VAL A 642 10.66 -76.68 -39.52
N ALA A 643 10.39 -77.34 -38.39
CA ALA A 643 9.18 -78.12 -38.18
C ALA A 643 8.10 -77.23 -37.54
N VAL A 644 6.98 -77.04 -38.24
CA VAL A 644 5.84 -76.23 -37.78
C VAL A 644 4.73 -77.16 -37.29
N LYS A 645 4.42 -77.11 -36.00
CA LYS A 645 3.31 -77.87 -35.41
C LYS A 645 2.03 -77.04 -35.44
N ALA A 646 1.04 -77.46 -36.20
CA ALA A 646 -0.31 -76.90 -36.15
C ALA A 646 -1.11 -77.62 -35.05
N SER A 647 -1.57 -76.89 -34.03
CA SER A 647 -2.50 -77.44 -33.04
C SER A 647 -3.91 -77.49 -33.65
N LEU A 648 -4.56 -78.66 -33.59
CA LEU A 648 -5.93 -78.89 -34.04
C LEU A 648 -6.92 -78.23 -33.07
N GLY A 649 -6.94 -76.90 -33.02
CA GLY A 649 -7.96 -76.10 -32.34
C GLY A 649 -9.00 -75.50 -33.28
N GLY A 650 -8.77 -75.57 -34.60
CA GLY A 650 -9.68 -75.13 -35.66
C GLY A 650 -10.17 -76.30 -36.50
N ASP A 651 -11.36 -76.15 -37.08
CA ASP A 651 -12.04 -77.18 -37.87
C ASP A 651 -11.08 -77.79 -38.93
N PRO A 652 -10.81 -79.11 -38.88
CA PRO A 652 -9.82 -79.78 -39.75
C PRO A 652 -10.14 -79.65 -41.24
N SER A 653 -11.38 -79.31 -41.61
CA SER A 653 -11.77 -79.01 -42.99
C SER A 653 -11.11 -77.75 -43.56
N THR A 654 -10.74 -76.78 -42.72
CA THR A 654 -10.09 -75.52 -43.15
C THR A 654 -8.64 -75.73 -43.60
N LEU A 655 -7.92 -76.63 -42.93
CA LEU A 655 -6.50 -76.91 -43.19
C LEU A 655 -6.29 -77.71 -44.48
N MET A 656 -7.23 -78.57 -44.87
CA MET A 656 -7.16 -79.28 -46.16
C MET A 656 -7.42 -78.38 -47.37
N SER A 657 -8.09 -77.23 -47.20
CA SER A 657 -8.32 -76.28 -48.29
C SER A 657 -7.09 -75.41 -48.66
N MET A 658 -6.04 -75.44 -47.84
CA MET A 658 -4.82 -74.65 -48.05
C MET A 658 -3.70 -75.40 -48.77
N VAL A 659 -3.89 -76.69 -49.07
CA VAL A 659 -2.95 -77.46 -49.90
C VAL A 659 -3.43 -77.30 -51.35
N PRO A 660 -2.69 -76.59 -52.22
CA PRO A 660 -3.03 -76.54 -53.63
C PRO A 660 -2.92 -77.95 -54.19
N GLU A 661 -3.97 -78.44 -54.86
CA GLU A 661 -3.91 -79.68 -55.63
C GLU A 661 -2.82 -79.53 -56.71
N GLY A 662 -1.69 -80.21 -56.49
CA GLY A 662 -0.56 -80.34 -57.40
C GLY A 662 -0.13 -81.78 -57.49
#